data_AF-A0A7Y4XB85-F1
#
_entry.id   AF-A0A7Y4XB85-F1
#
_cell.length_a   1.000
_cell.length_b   1.000
_cell.length_c   1.000
_cell.angle_alpha   90.00
_cell.angle_beta   90.00
_cell.angle_gamma   90.00
#
_symmetry.space_group_name_H-M   'P 1'
#
loop_
_entity.id
_entity.type
_entity.pdbx_description
1 polymer ?
#
loop_
_entity_poly.entity_id
_entity_poly.type
_entity_poly.pdbx_seq_one_letter_code
_entity_poly.pdbx_strand_id
1 'polypeptide(L)'
;MRHNRLASWGNWGGALLLVLLANVTFAQAQTTVAAVSAASYDSNGCAPDSIAAAFGTQMTAQTAIASTVPLPTTLGNTKLIVRDSANIEREAQLFFVSPTQINFLIPKDTAAGSATLSVREGTTVKATGTLKIASVAPGVFTLNASGQGLAAAVYLRVKANSAQSYESVGRFDTTAGKFMPVLVNLGPEGEAVYLILYGTGLRNRTAVPTAKINNVAADVAAAGALPGFSGLDQINIRIPRTLPGCGTMQVALTVDGKNANVVEIGVQALAATMPAGLAAAGGAGEVALTWSPVAGVTRYKLQRATSSNGTYAMVATPTIASFIDAGLTNGTTYFYKVSADYCGMESTATAAVSATPRSNVDPTLFVASLTPEGQAQSGGSGVSTLLLSADEKTAKLKFNFSNLTTAKMAAHIHGPADPGKSGQILFDLDDSPQETDGSFNWAFTDVGVVTTPQIIAALKTGRLYVNIHSSRFPSGEIRGHFRLANGSQTFTPPPPPPPLPTGTPSARDAARFLTQATFGPTPAEMARVQQIGYDAWLTEQFAKPVTMHSTYLDVRKTAGDTLNIDHSMEAFWQHAIAGNDQLRARVMFALSQIFVVSCDSGALENEAMGISHYADILSLNAFGDFRQMLGQITLHPSMGVYLDMLKNDKGDPSTGREPNENFAREILQLFTVGLYQLNPDGTLKLNADGLPIETYNQETIENLARVFTGWNFANSRDTTKPWQWTWPPVRHFRLLMQAWPEHHDTGEKVLLNGFRVPASQTPEKDLKDALDHIANHPNVAPFIARQLIQRLVTSNPSPAYVYRVAAKFNNNGSGVRGDLKAVVRAILLDYEARSLNVINDQGYGKQREPVIRFAHLFRAFNIRNADGRYRIHHLESPLWGLGQNPLRAPTVFNFFEPTFAQPGAITEAGLVAPEFKITTETSIIGSSNTMRGLAFNGYNGGSMTTTYAEYTPLSANPAQLVDRLNLTLTNNAMSDELRARLLTAINSIPTSRSTWQVDRVKNAIWLISLSPEFVIQK
;
A
#
# COMPACT_ATOMS: atom_id res chain seq x y z
N MET A 1 31.02 -38.88 41.28
CA MET A 1 31.30 -39.21 42.70
C MET A 1 31.27 -37.89 43.48
N ARG A 2 30.55 -37.80 44.62
CA ARG A 2 31.06 -37.51 45.99
C ARG A 2 31.84 -36.17 46.13
N HIS A 3 31.66 -35.30 47.14
CA HIS A 3 30.93 -35.24 48.44
C HIS A 3 31.02 -33.75 48.96
N ASN A 4 30.52 -33.21 50.08
CA ASN A 4 29.46 -33.39 51.12
C ASN A 4 29.55 -32.12 52.04
N ARG A 5 28.62 -31.66 52.91
CA ARG A 5 27.15 -31.82 53.12
C ARG A 5 26.67 -30.70 54.08
N LEU A 6 25.37 -30.60 54.35
CA LEU A 6 24.73 -29.70 55.34
C LEU A 6 24.35 -30.43 56.65
N ALA A 7 24.12 -29.71 57.75
CA ALA A 7 23.54 -30.24 59.01
C ALA A 7 22.90 -29.16 59.93
N SER A 8 21.94 -29.60 60.77
CA SER A 8 21.34 -28.94 61.97
C SER A 8 20.42 -27.71 61.80
N TRP A 9 19.63 -27.30 62.83
CA TRP A 9 18.45 -27.99 63.43
C TRP A 9 17.72 -27.10 64.49
N GLY A 10 16.37 -27.09 64.48
CA GLY A 10 15.50 -26.70 65.62
C GLY A 10 15.44 -25.18 65.99
N ASN A 11 14.60 -24.72 66.93
CA ASN A 11 13.34 -25.23 67.52
C ASN A 11 12.64 -24.08 68.31
N TRP A 12 11.49 -24.32 68.98
CA TRP A 12 10.69 -23.42 69.85
C TRP A 12 9.91 -22.30 69.10
N GLY A 13 8.74 -21.83 69.54
CA GLY A 13 7.84 -22.20 70.64
C GLY A 13 6.55 -21.33 70.62
N GLY A 14 5.44 -21.76 71.24
CA GLY A 14 4.14 -21.01 71.28
C GLY A 14 4.03 -20.02 72.45
N ALA A 15 2.86 -19.49 72.86
CA ALA A 15 1.46 -19.61 72.38
C ALA A 15 0.54 -18.57 73.09
N LEU A 16 -0.67 -18.32 72.58
CA LEU A 16 -1.88 -17.89 73.33
C LEU A 16 -3.11 -18.15 72.42
N LEU A 17 -4.09 -19.02 72.74
CA LEU A 17 -5.11 -19.05 73.82
C LEU A 17 -6.17 -17.94 73.66
N LEU A 18 -7.49 -18.15 73.82
CA LEU A 18 -8.34 -19.34 74.11
C LEU A 18 -9.73 -19.05 73.40
N VAL A 19 -10.84 -19.81 73.34
CA VAL A 19 -11.55 -20.92 74.03
C VAL A 19 -12.42 -21.64 72.93
N LEU A 20 -13.16 -22.77 73.04
CA LEU A 20 -13.81 -23.55 74.11
C LEU A 20 -13.45 -25.05 74.09
N LEU A 21 -13.62 -25.70 75.24
CA LEU A 21 -13.78 -27.15 75.45
C LEU A 21 -15.28 -27.45 75.72
N ALA A 22 -15.81 -28.67 75.62
CA ALA A 22 -15.49 -29.86 74.83
C ALA A 22 -16.66 -30.87 75.00
N ASN A 23 -16.99 -31.65 73.96
CA ASN A 23 -17.54 -33.03 74.00
C ASN A 23 -18.21 -33.41 72.66
N VAL A 24 -17.40 -33.68 71.64
CA VAL A 24 -17.80 -34.48 70.46
C VAL A 24 -16.66 -35.46 70.19
N THR A 25 -16.99 -36.70 69.85
CA THR A 25 -16.01 -37.73 69.49
C THR A 25 -15.29 -37.35 68.18
N PHE A 26 -13.98 -37.16 68.24
CA PHE A 26 -13.18 -36.92 67.03
C PHE A 26 -13.11 -38.17 66.15
N ALA A 27 -13.71 -38.10 64.96
CA ALA A 27 -13.28 -38.93 63.84
C ALA A 27 -11.82 -38.57 63.48
N GLN A 28 -11.03 -39.56 63.07
CA GLN A 28 -9.67 -39.27 62.59
C GLN A 28 -9.74 -38.36 61.36
N ALA A 29 -8.93 -37.29 61.36
CA ALA A 29 -8.81 -36.39 60.22
C ALA A 29 -8.20 -37.14 59.02
N GLN A 30 -9.04 -37.50 58.05
CA GLN A 30 -8.66 -38.24 56.86
C GLN A 30 -7.96 -37.31 55.87
N THR A 31 -6.81 -37.71 55.31
CA THR A 31 -6.05 -36.81 54.42
C THR A 31 -6.72 -36.69 53.05
N THR A 32 -6.60 -35.51 52.43
CA THR A 32 -7.17 -35.26 51.10
C THR A 32 -6.21 -35.66 49.99
N VAL A 33 -6.76 -36.18 48.89
CA VAL A 33 -6.03 -36.53 47.67
C VAL A 33 -6.50 -35.64 46.51
N ALA A 34 -5.56 -34.98 45.84
CA ALA A 34 -5.78 -34.32 44.56
C ALA A 34 -5.36 -35.26 43.43
N ALA A 35 -6.25 -35.56 42.49
CA ALA A 35 -5.96 -36.43 41.35
C ALA A 35 -6.07 -35.68 40.02
N VAL A 36 -5.13 -35.98 39.13
CA VAL A 36 -4.94 -35.33 37.82
C VAL A 36 -4.56 -36.37 36.77
N SER A 37 -4.65 -36.00 35.48
CA SER A 37 -4.04 -36.79 34.40
C SER A 37 -2.53 -36.90 34.61
N ALA A 38 -1.96 -38.11 34.53
CA ALA A 38 -0.51 -38.32 34.69
C ALA A 38 0.32 -37.77 33.51
N ALA A 39 -0.33 -37.42 32.40
CA ALA A 39 0.32 -36.89 31.21
C ALA A 39 0.35 -35.35 31.19
N SER A 40 -0.78 -34.70 31.54
CA SER A 40 -0.94 -33.25 31.47
C SER A 40 -0.90 -32.53 32.82
N TYR A 41 -1.00 -33.27 33.94
CA TYR A 41 -1.22 -32.75 35.30
C TYR A 41 -2.48 -31.87 35.45
N ASP A 42 -3.43 -31.99 34.52
CA ASP A 42 -4.69 -31.27 34.55
C ASP A 42 -5.73 -31.96 35.46
N SER A 43 -6.41 -31.16 36.29
CA SER A 43 -7.53 -31.55 37.15
C SER A 43 -8.89 -31.56 36.45
N ASN A 44 -9.00 -31.09 35.20
CA ASN A 44 -10.26 -31.05 34.44
C ASN A 44 -10.91 -32.43 34.21
N GLY A 45 -10.15 -33.51 34.38
CA GLY A 45 -10.67 -34.88 34.50
C GLY A 45 -9.78 -35.93 33.84
N CYS A 46 -10.17 -37.18 34.04
CA CYS A 46 -9.58 -38.37 33.41
C CYS A 46 -10.65 -39.15 32.63
N ALA A 47 -10.24 -40.18 31.89
CA ALA A 47 -11.12 -41.09 31.17
C ALA A 47 -10.90 -42.54 31.61
N PRO A 48 -11.85 -43.47 31.37
CA PRO A 48 -11.61 -44.89 31.58
C PRO A 48 -10.41 -45.39 30.74
N ASP A 49 -9.65 -46.35 31.28
CA ASP A 49 -8.34 -46.78 30.78
C ASP A 49 -7.28 -45.66 30.66
N SER A 50 -7.46 -44.45 31.24
CA SER A 50 -6.39 -43.44 31.28
C SER A 50 -5.46 -43.58 32.48
N ILE A 51 -4.23 -43.07 32.35
CA ILE A 51 -3.23 -43.02 33.43
C ILE A 51 -3.41 -41.73 34.24
N ALA A 52 -3.63 -41.87 35.54
CA ALA A 52 -3.84 -40.78 36.48
C ALA A 52 -2.76 -40.77 37.57
N ALA A 53 -2.49 -39.58 38.12
CA ALA A 53 -1.59 -39.35 39.23
C ALA A 53 -2.38 -38.72 40.39
N ALA A 54 -2.28 -39.34 41.57
CA ALA A 54 -2.87 -38.89 42.81
C ALA A 54 -1.77 -38.36 43.74
N PHE A 55 -1.97 -37.15 44.27
CA PHE A 55 -1.04 -36.46 45.16
C PHE A 55 -1.71 -36.17 46.51
N GLY A 56 -0.93 -36.26 47.59
CA GLY A 56 -1.42 -36.05 48.95
C GLY A 56 -0.30 -36.19 49.97
N THR A 57 -0.65 -36.50 51.22
CA THR A 57 0.31 -36.81 52.28
C THR A 57 -0.12 -38.03 53.08
N GLN A 58 0.86 -38.81 53.54
CA GLN A 58 0.68 -40.03 54.33
C GLN A 58 -0.25 -41.09 53.70
N MET A 59 -0.33 -41.13 52.36
CA MET A 59 -1.24 -42.03 51.63
C MET A 59 -0.89 -43.51 51.81
N THR A 60 0.39 -43.82 52.06
CA THR A 60 0.91 -45.16 52.39
C THR A 60 2.20 -45.02 53.18
N ALA A 61 2.56 -46.04 53.96
CA ALA A 61 3.83 -46.09 54.69
C ALA A 61 5.05 -46.43 53.81
N GLN A 62 4.87 -46.90 52.57
CA GLN A 62 5.97 -47.43 51.74
C GLN A 62 6.00 -46.86 50.32
N THR A 63 7.18 -46.86 49.70
CA THR A 63 7.37 -46.56 48.28
C THR A 63 7.60 -47.85 47.50
N ALA A 64 6.79 -48.11 46.48
CA ALA A 64 6.88 -49.31 45.65
C ALA A 64 6.49 -49.04 44.18
N ILE A 65 7.13 -49.74 43.26
CA ILE A 65 6.91 -49.68 41.81
C ILE A 65 6.40 -51.06 41.34
N ALA A 66 5.43 -51.09 40.44
CA ALA A 66 4.94 -52.35 39.88
C ALA A 66 5.96 -52.97 38.89
N SER A 67 6.17 -54.27 38.99
CA SER A 67 7.10 -55.05 38.17
C SER A 67 6.43 -56.08 37.25
N THR A 68 5.09 -56.09 37.18
CA THR A 68 4.30 -57.08 36.44
C THR A 68 3.33 -56.41 35.46
N VAL A 69 3.02 -57.13 34.37
CA VAL A 69 1.88 -56.86 33.49
C VAL A 69 1.03 -58.14 33.44
N PRO A 70 -0.28 -58.12 33.76
CA PRO A 70 -1.06 -56.96 34.19
C PRO A 70 -0.55 -56.33 35.50
N LEU A 71 -0.86 -55.05 35.66
CA LEU A 71 -0.50 -54.27 36.83
C LEU A 71 -1.30 -54.74 38.06
N PRO A 72 -0.70 -54.76 39.26
CA PRO A 72 -1.38 -55.20 40.47
C PRO A 72 -2.38 -54.14 40.97
N THR A 73 -3.49 -54.57 41.56
CA THR A 73 -4.42 -53.67 42.27
C THR A 73 -4.00 -53.38 43.72
N THR A 74 -3.02 -54.14 44.22
CA THR A 74 -2.40 -53.95 45.54
C THR A 74 -0.89 -53.85 45.38
N LEU A 75 -0.30 -52.73 45.80
CA LEU A 75 1.14 -52.47 45.69
C LEU A 75 1.63 -51.88 47.02
N GLY A 76 2.68 -52.43 47.63
CA GLY A 76 3.16 -51.97 48.95
C GLY A 76 2.07 -51.92 50.02
N ASN A 77 1.27 -53.01 50.16
CA ASN A 77 0.07 -53.10 51.01
C ASN A 77 -1.03 -52.04 50.76
N THR A 78 -0.91 -51.27 49.67
CA THR A 78 -1.78 -50.14 49.34
C THR A 78 -2.72 -50.51 48.21
N LYS A 79 -4.00 -50.17 48.36
CA LYS A 79 -5.04 -50.21 47.32
C LYS A 79 -5.54 -48.80 47.02
N LEU A 80 -6.00 -48.57 45.80
CA LEU A 80 -6.81 -47.40 45.45
C LEU A 80 -8.16 -47.88 44.91
N ILE A 81 -9.24 -47.45 45.54
CA ILE A 81 -10.60 -47.74 45.10
C ILE A 81 -11.16 -46.52 44.38
N VAL A 82 -11.70 -46.73 43.18
CA VAL A 82 -12.47 -45.75 42.40
C VAL A 82 -13.94 -46.10 42.52
N ARG A 83 -14.73 -45.21 43.12
CA ARG A 83 -16.19 -45.28 43.16
C ARG A 83 -16.74 -44.32 42.12
N ASP A 84 -17.40 -44.84 41.09
CA ASP A 84 -17.92 -44.02 39.99
C ASP A 84 -19.25 -43.31 40.31
N SER A 85 -19.75 -42.55 39.33
CA SER A 85 -21.03 -41.83 39.41
C SER A 85 -22.25 -42.75 39.51
N ALA A 86 -22.11 -44.05 39.18
CA ALA A 86 -23.12 -45.08 39.39
C ALA A 86 -22.98 -45.77 40.77
N ASN A 87 -22.10 -45.26 41.64
CA ASN A 87 -21.74 -45.81 42.96
C ASN A 87 -21.03 -47.18 42.93
N ILE A 88 -20.48 -47.60 41.79
CA ILE A 88 -19.78 -48.88 41.66
C ILE A 88 -18.32 -48.70 42.07
N GLU A 89 -17.90 -49.39 43.14
CA GLU A 89 -16.50 -49.44 43.60
C GLU A 89 -15.69 -50.46 42.79
N ARG A 90 -14.53 -50.05 42.28
CA ARG A 90 -13.55 -50.89 41.56
C ARG A 90 -12.14 -50.62 42.07
N GLU A 91 -11.30 -51.65 42.14
CA GLU A 91 -9.87 -51.45 42.44
C GLU A 91 -9.14 -50.91 41.20
N ALA A 92 -8.36 -49.85 41.36
CA ALA A 92 -7.47 -49.36 40.31
C ALA A 92 -6.21 -50.22 40.20
N GLN A 93 -5.71 -50.40 38.99
CA GLN A 93 -4.38 -50.96 38.76
C GLN A 93 -3.31 -49.91 39.09
N LEU A 94 -2.25 -50.31 39.79
CA LEU A 94 -1.23 -49.40 40.34
C LEU A 94 0.10 -49.55 39.58
N PHE A 95 0.66 -48.43 39.11
CA PHE A 95 2.01 -48.36 38.56
C PHE A 95 3.03 -48.07 39.67
N PHE A 96 2.68 -47.19 40.59
CA PHE A 96 3.55 -46.65 41.63
C PHE A 96 2.75 -46.23 42.86
N VAL A 97 3.30 -46.46 44.05
CA VAL A 97 2.81 -45.90 45.31
C VAL A 97 3.96 -45.31 46.11
N SER A 98 3.69 -44.26 46.88
CA SER A 98 4.60 -43.61 47.82
C SER A 98 3.78 -42.76 48.81
N PRO A 99 4.37 -42.31 49.93
CA PRO A 99 3.65 -41.49 50.92
C PRO A 99 3.01 -40.21 50.39
N THR A 100 3.47 -39.69 49.24
CA THR A 100 3.02 -38.42 48.63
C THR A 100 2.45 -38.53 47.22
N GLN A 101 2.66 -39.65 46.51
CA GLN A 101 2.18 -39.85 45.13
C GLN A 101 1.78 -41.32 44.87
N ILE A 102 0.65 -41.51 44.18
CA ILE A 102 0.20 -42.80 43.62
C ILE A 102 -0.09 -42.61 42.13
N ASN A 103 0.49 -43.44 41.26
CA ASN A 103 0.17 -43.45 39.82
C ASN A 103 -0.62 -44.71 39.49
N PHE A 104 -1.75 -44.56 38.81
CA PHE A 104 -2.77 -45.59 38.67
C PHE A 104 -3.50 -45.53 37.31
N LEU A 105 -4.13 -46.63 36.92
CA LEU A 105 -5.02 -46.71 35.78
C LEU A 105 -6.47 -46.50 36.24
N ILE A 106 -7.24 -45.63 35.58
CA ILE A 106 -8.68 -45.56 35.76
C ILE A 106 -9.31 -46.86 35.24
N PRO A 107 -10.10 -47.61 36.06
CA PRO A 107 -10.71 -48.86 35.62
C PRO A 107 -11.55 -48.67 34.34
N LYS A 108 -11.43 -49.61 33.39
CA LYS A 108 -12.01 -49.56 32.05
C LYS A 108 -13.51 -49.19 31.99
N ASP A 109 -14.29 -49.68 32.95
CA ASP A 109 -15.75 -49.57 32.95
C ASP A 109 -16.27 -48.47 33.91
N THR A 110 -15.40 -47.54 34.33
CA THR A 110 -15.75 -46.42 35.24
C THR A 110 -16.75 -45.47 34.58
N ALA A 111 -17.93 -45.30 35.17
CA ALA A 111 -18.95 -44.40 34.64
C ALA A 111 -18.51 -42.91 34.63
N ALA A 112 -18.93 -42.17 33.61
CA ALA A 112 -18.66 -40.74 33.49
C ALA A 112 -19.46 -39.91 34.51
N GLY A 113 -18.85 -38.85 35.05
CA GLY A 113 -19.41 -38.04 36.13
C GLY A 113 -18.36 -37.70 37.20
N SER A 114 -18.79 -37.43 38.42
CA SER A 114 -17.87 -37.33 39.57
C SER A 114 -17.61 -38.72 40.13
N ALA A 115 -16.34 -39.08 40.34
CA ALA A 115 -15.91 -40.29 41.02
C ALA A 115 -15.20 -39.95 42.34
N THR A 116 -15.37 -40.80 43.35
CA THR A 116 -14.64 -40.71 44.63
C THR A 116 -13.46 -41.67 44.62
N LEU A 117 -12.30 -41.19 45.08
CA LEU A 117 -11.08 -41.95 45.26
C LEU A 117 -10.88 -42.26 46.74
N SER A 118 -10.52 -43.51 47.05
CA SER A 118 -10.26 -43.98 48.42
C SER A 118 -8.96 -44.78 48.45
N VAL A 119 -7.91 -44.21 49.04
CA VAL A 119 -6.64 -44.89 49.28
C VAL A 119 -6.78 -45.72 50.56
N ARG A 120 -6.48 -47.02 50.48
CA ARG A 120 -6.61 -47.95 51.60
C ARG A 120 -5.30 -48.70 51.84
N GLU A 121 -4.91 -48.85 53.10
CA GLU A 121 -3.81 -49.70 53.54
C GLU A 121 -4.42 -50.81 54.41
N GLY A 122 -4.41 -52.05 53.90
CA GLY A 122 -5.32 -53.10 54.40
C GLY A 122 -6.79 -52.66 54.34
N THR A 123 -7.48 -52.68 55.48
CA THR A 123 -8.88 -52.21 55.64
C THR A 123 -9.00 -50.72 55.95
N THR A 124 -7.90 -50.02 56.29
CA THR A 124 -7.94 -48.63 56.76
C THR A 124 -7.92 -47.66 55.58
N VAL A 125 -8.94 -46.80 55.45
CA VAL A 125 -8.95 -45.72 54.47
C VAL A 125 -8.06 -44.57 54.97
N LYS A 126 -6.88 -44.43 54.35
CA LYS A 126 -5.88 -43.41 54.71
C LYS A 126 -6.26 -42.03 54.22
N ALA A 127 -6.68 -41.96 52.96
CA ALA A 127 -6.88 -40.71 52.25
C ALA A 127 -8.05 -40.82 51.25
N THR A 128 -8.74 -39.70 51.01
CA THR A 128 -9.87 -39.63 50.08
C THR A 128 -9.80 -38.39 49.19
N GLY A 129 -10.35 -38.49 47.98
CA GLY A 129 -10.40 -37.38 47.02
C GLY A 129 -11.52 -37.56 46.01
N THR A 130 -11.63 -36.62 45.08
CA THR A 130 -12.59 -36.69 43.97
C THR A 130 -11.90 -36.48 42.64
N LEU A 131 -12.38 -37.16 41.59
CA LEU A 131 -11.88 -37.04 40.23
C LEU A 131 -13.05 -37.03 39.25
N LYS A 132 -13.02 -36.11 38.29
CA LYS A 132 -14.01 -36.04 37.22
C LYS A 132 -13.66 -37.06 36.14
N ILE A 133 -14.59 -37.96 35.83
CA ILE A 133 -14.47 -38.97 34.77
C ILE A 133 -15.29 -38.53 33.56
N ALA A 134 -14.73 -38.64 32.37
CA ALA A 134 -15.40 -38.33 31.11
C ALA A 134 -15.12 -39.38 30.03
N SER A 135 -15.87 -39.36 28.93
CA SER A 135 -15.68 -40.28 27.79
C SER A 135 -14.23 -40.31 27.29
N VAL A 136 -13.70 -39.14 26.91
CA VAL A 136 -12.29 -38.89 26.64
C VAL A 136 -11.77 -37.75 27.50
N ALA A 137 -10.48 -37.78 27.81
CA ALA A 137 -9.74 -36.76 28.53
C ALA A 137 -8.27 -36.84 28.07
N PRO A 138 -7.97 -36.33 26.86
CA PRO A 138 -6.67 -36.56 26.22
C PRO A 138 -5.55 -35.81 26.97
N GLY A 139 -4.45 -36.50 27.24
CA GLY A 139 -3.21 -35.91 27.74
C GLY A 139 -2.01 -36.48 26.97
N VAL A 140 -0.97 -35.67 26.82
CA VAL A 140 0.26 -36.00 26.09
C VAL A 140 1.45 -35.92 27.04
N PHE A 141 2.27 -36.97 27.10
CA PHE A 141 3.41 -37.02 28.00
C PHE A 141 4.55 -36.11 27.50
N THR A 142 5.38 -35.61 28.42
CA THR A 142 6.58 -34.81 28.13
C THR A 142 7.84 -35.44 28.71
N LEU A 143 9.00 -35.22 28.10
CA LEU A 143 10.28 -35.85 28.48
C LEU A 143 10.73 -35.50 29.91
N ASN A 144 10.34 -34.32 30.39
CA ASN A 144 10.57 -33.84 31.76
C ASN A 144 9.51 -34.30 32.78
N ALA A 145 8.49 -35.04 32.33
CA ALA A 145 7.32 -35.45 33.13
C ALA A 145 6.61 -34.29 33.86
N SER A 146 6.45 -33.12 33.22
CA SER A 146 5.73 -31.96 33.79
C SER A 146 4.46 -31.54 33.03
N GLY A 147 4.08 -32.26 31.95
CA GLY A 147 2.98 -31.89 31.07
C GLY A 147 3.24 -30.65 30.20
N GLN A 148 4.45 -30.09 30.23
CA GLN A 148 4.87 -28.90 29.49
C GLN A 148 6.26 -29.08 28.90
N GLY A 149 6.56 -28.41 27.78
CA GLY A 149 7.83 -28.54 27.07
C GLY A 149 7.86 -29.77 26.14
N LEU A 150 9.06 -30.31 25.90
CA LEU A 150 9.30 -31.31 24.85
C LEU A 150 8.48 -32.59 25.02
N ALA A 151 7.81 -32.99 23.96
CA ALA A 151 6.95 -34.17 23.87
C ALA A 151 7.73 -35.47 24.14
N ALA A 152 7.15 -36.38 24.92
CA ALA A 152 7.57 -37.77 24.97
C ALA A 152 7.12 -38.45 23.67
N ALA A 153 8.04 -38.48 22.70
CA ALA A 153 7.77 -38.88 21.33
C ALA A 153 9.07 -39.26 20.61
N VAL A 154 8.93 -39.93 19.47
CA VAL A 154 10.02 -40.17 18.50
C VAL A 154 9.59 -39.72 17.11
N TYR A 155 10.54 -39.30 16.28
CA TYR A 155 10.28 -39.13 14.85
C TYR A 155 10.47 -40.47 14.14
N LEU A 156 9.51 -40.84 13.29
CA LEU A 156 9.62 -41.92 12.33
C LEU A 156 9.76 -41.31 10.93
N ARG A 157 10.95 -41.44 10.34
CA ARG A 157 11.19 -41.14 8.92
C ARG A 157 10.85 -42.37 8.09
N VAL A 158 10.04 -42.18 7.06
CA VAL A 158 9.78 -43.13 5.98
C VAL A 158 10.39 -42.55 4.71
N LYS A 159 11.39 -43.25 4.17
CA LYS A 159 12.09 -42.85 2.94
C LYS A 159 11.27 -43.21 1.70
N ALA A 160 11.62 -42.63 0.55
CA ALA A 160 10.94 -42.89 -0.72
C ALA A 160 10.98 -44.37 -1.18
N ASN A 161 11.92 -45.17 -0.67
CA ASN A 161 12.00 -46.63 -0.87
C ASN A 161 11.33 -47.44 0.26
N SER A 162 10.42 -46.83 1.02
CA SER A 162 9.74 -47.40 2.20
C SER A 162 10.63 -47.79 3.39
N ALA A 163 11.95 -47.56 3.33
CA ALA A 163 12.84 -47.82 4.46
C ALA A 163 12.53 -46.86 5.63
N GLN A 164 12.55 -47.40 6.85
CA GLN A 164 12.17 -46.66 8.07
C GLN A 164 13.38 -46.41 8.98
N SER A 165 13.42 -45.25 9.62
CA SER A 165 14.39 -44.92 10.67
C SER A 165 13.80 -44.03 11.74
N TYR A 166 14.22 -44.24 13.00
CA TYR A 166 13.74 -43.50 14.16
C TYR A 166 14.77 -42.48 14.64
N GLU A 167 14.31 -41.27 14.97
CA GLU A 167 15.14 -40.17 15.49
C GLU A 167 14.50 -39.64 16.80
N SER A 168 15.30 -39.22 17.79
CA SER A 168 14.77 -38.68 19.05
C SER A 168 14.20 -37.27 18.86
N VAL A 169 13.15 -36.92 19.59
CA VAL A 169 12.60 -35.54 19.65
C VAL A 169 13.44 -34.61 20.52
N GLY A 170 14.21 -35.17 21.47
CA GLY A 170 15.06 -34.39 22.37
C GLY A 170 16.32 -35.13 22.84
N ARG A 171 17.29 -34.35 23.34
CA ARG A 171 18.50 -34.84 24.00
C ARG A 171 18.61 -34.19 25.37
N PHE A 172 19.05 -34.91 26.40
CA PHE A 172 19.31 -34.31 27.70
C PHE A 172 20.65 -33.56 27.69
N ASP A 173 20.61 -32.25 27.96
CA ASP A 173 21.81 -31.44 28.13
C ASP A 173 22.23 -31.46 29.60
N THR A 174 23.36 -32.11 29.89
CA THR A 174 23.91 -32.27 31.23
C THR A 174 24.49 -30.98 31.82
N THR A 175 24.74 -29.96 30.99
CA THR A 175 25.24 -28.65 31.43
C THR A 175 24.08 -27.73 31.76
N ALA A 176 23.04 -27.74 30.92
CA ALA A 176 21.83 -26.93 31.11
C ALA A 176 20.78 -27.59 32.02
N GLY A 177 20.98 -28.85 32.41
CA GLY A 177 20.10 -29.60 33.33
C GLY A 177 18.71 -29.93 32.76
N LYS A 178 18.53 -29.91 31.44
CA LYS A 178 17.21 -30.00 30.78
C LYS A 178 17.27 -30.70 29.43
N PHE A 179 16.12 -31.21 28.98
CA PHE A 179 15.99 -31.67 27.60
C PHE A 179 16.01 -30.49 26.63
N MET A 180 16.78 -30.63 25.55
CA MET A 180 16.85 -29.69 24.43
C MET A 180 16.36 -30.37 23.15
N PRO A 181 15.67 -29.64 22.25
CA PRO A 181 15.09 -30.22 21.03
C PRO A 181 16.18 -30.77 20.11
N VAL A 182 15.87 -31.88 19.43
CA VAL A 182 16.57 -32.32 18.23
C VAL A 182 15.72 -31.87 17.04
N LEU A 183 16.34 -31.16 16.09
CA LEU A 183 15.64 -30.60 14.93
C LEU A 183 15.59 -31.64 13.80
N VAL A 184 14.40 -32.17 13.49
CA VAL A 184 14.23 -33.15 12.40
C VAL A 184 14.16 -32.48 11.04
N ASN A 185 14.99 -32.94 10.11
CA ASN A 185 14.95 -32.50 8.71
C ASN A 185 13.83 -33.25 7.95
N LEU A 186 12.99 -32.53 7.20
CA LEU A 186 11.83 -33.14 6.52
C LEU A 186 12.18 -33.95 5.24
N GLY A 187 13.44 -33.91 4.78
CA GLY A 187 13.94 -34.72 3.67
C GLY A 187 13.47 -34.27 2.27
N PRO A 188 14.07 -34.80 1.19
CA PRO A 188 13.66 -34.50 -0.18
C PRO A 188 12.20 -34.92 -0.44
N GLU A 189 11.61 -34.39 -1.51
CA GLU A 189 10.27 -34.77 -1.94
C GLU A 189 10.18 -36.29 -2.19
N GLY A 190 9.11 -36.92 -1.69
CA GLY A 190 8.98 -38.39 -1.61
C GLY A 190 9.26 -39.01 -0.24
N GLU A 191 9.98 -38.34 0.68
CA GLU A 191 10.03 -38.77 2.09
C GLU A 191 8.79 -38.33 2.90
N ALA A 192 8.53 -38.98 4.03
CA ALA A 192 7.59 -38.53 5.04
C ALA A 192 8.19 -38.65 6.45
N VAL A 193 7.95 -37.66 7.30
CA VAL A 193 8.29 -37.71 8.74
C VAL A 193 7.00 -37.70 9.55
N TYR A 194 6.86 -38.66 10.45
CA TYR A 194 5.77 -38.76 11.40
C TYR A 194 6.31 -38.52 12.82
N LEU A 195 5.63 -37.69 13.60
CA LEU A 195 5.78 -37.64 15.05
C LEU A 195 4.97 -38.80 15.63
N ILE A 196 5.64 -39.74 16.29
CA ILE A 196 5.04 -40.82 17.05
C ILE A 196 4.92 -40.34 18.50
N LEU A 197 3.74 -39.87 18.86
CA LEU A 197 3.44 -39.15 20.09
C LEU A 197 2.78 -40.07 21.12
N TYR A 198 3.24 -40.02 22.38
CA TYR A 198 2.68 -40.84 23.46
C TYR A 198 1.78 -40.03 24.40
N GLY A 199 0.61 -40.59 24.72
CA GLY A 199 -0.42 -39.93 25.51
C GLY A 199 -1.32 -40.91 26.25
N THR A 200 -2.47 -40.44 26.73
CA THR A 200 -3.47 -41.26 27.43
C THR A 200 -4.87 -40.64 27.33
N GLY A 201 -5.91 -41.43 27.57
CA GLY A 201 -7.30 -40.95 27.72
C GLY A 201 -8.05 -40.66 26.42
N LEU A 202 -7.60 -41.22 25.28
CA LEU A 202 -8.26 -41.09 23.98
C LEU A 202 -8.83 -42.41 23.42
N ARG A 203 -9.02 -43.42 24.30
CA ARG A 203 -9.49 -44.76 23.91
C ARG A 203 -10.96 -44.78 23.49
N ASN A 204 -11.85 -44.17 24.29
CA ASN A 204 -13.31 -44.14 24.02
C ASN A 204 -13.75 -42.94 23.15
N ARG A 205 -12.93 -42.57 22.17
CA ARG A 205 -13.21 -41.49 21.22
C ARG A 205 -14.16 -41.94 20.12
N THR A 206 -14.91 -41.00 19.56
CA THR A 206 -15.87 -41.22 18.47
C THR A 206 -15.33 -40.81 17.10
N ALA A 207 -14.28 -39.98 17.05
CA ALA A 207 -13.61 -39.55 15.82
C ALA A 207 -12.09 -39.86 15.83
N VAL A 208 -11.43 -39.69 14.68
CA VAL A 208 -9.96 -39.58 14.62
C VAL A 208 -9.55 -38.23 15.26
N PRO A 209 -8.52 -38.17 16.11
CA PRO A 209 -8.03 -36.91 16.64
C PRO A 209 -7.62 -35.92 15.54
N THR A 210 -7.68 -34.63 15.85
CA THR A 210 -7.11 -33.58 14.99
C THR A 210 -5.88 -32.97 15.65
N ALA A 211 -4.88 -32.60 14.84
CA ALA A 211 -3.62 -32.04 15.33
C ALA A 211 -3.27 -30.74 14.62
N LYS A 212 -2.52 -29.88 15.32
CA LYS A 212 -1.83 -28.73 14.74
C LYS A 212 -0.38 -28.70 15.20
N ILE A 213 0.52 -28.31 14.30
CA ILE A 213 1.92 -28.00 14.60
C ILE A 213 2.14 -26.53 14.23
N ASN A 214 2.53 -25.70 15.20
CA ASN A 214 2.66 -24.25 15.07
C ASN A 214 1.45 -23.59 14.34
N ASN A 215 0.24 -23.90 14.80
CA ASN A 215 -1.07 -23.56 14.19
C ASN A 215 -1.38 -24.11 12.77
N VAL A 216 -0.41 -24.66 12.04
CA VAL A 216 -0.64 -25.38 10.77
C VAL A 216 -1.32 -26.72 11.07
N ALA A 217 -2.38 -27.06 10.33
CA ALA A 217 -3.06 -28.34 10.47
C ALA A 217 -2.13 -29.51 10.11
N ALA A 218 -2.13 -30.56 10.94
CA ALA A 218 -1.31 -31.75 10.76
C ALA A 218 -2.18 -33.01 10.69
N ASP A 219 -1.82 -33.90 9.78
CA ASP A 219 -2.57 -35.12 9.45
C ASP A 219 -2.31 -36.22 10.49
N VAL A 220 -3.37 -36.86 11.00
CA VAL A 220 -3.30 -37.86 12.08
C VAL A 220 -3.54 -39.25 11.48
N ALA A 221 -2.46 -39.84 10.98
CA ALA A 221 -2.47 -41.11 10.26
C ALA A 221 -2.89 -42.32 11.11
N ALA A 222 -2.70 -42.27 12.43
CA ALA A 222 -3.19 -43.27 13.37
C ALA A 222 -3.35 -42.72 14.78
N ALA A 223 -4.26 -43.31 15.57
CA ALA A 223 -4.38 -43.10 17.01
C ALA A 223 -4.93 -44.37 17.68
N GLY A 224 -4.44 -44.75 18.87
CA GLY A 224 -4.97 -45.92 19.60
C GLY A 224 -4.14 -46.33 20.81
N ALA A 225 -4.61 -47.35 21.52
CA ALA A 225 -3.86 -47.96 22.63
C ALA A 225 -2.55 -48.60 22.13
N LEU A 226 -1.44 -48.38 22.85
CA LEU A 226 -0.16 -49.00 22.51
C LEU A 226 -0.12 -50.45 23.03
N PRO A 227 0.05 -51.48 22.16
CA PRO A 227 0.07 -52.87 22.59
C PRO A 227 1.18 -53.15 23.61
N GLY A 228 0.84 -53.86 24.69
CA GLY A 228 1.75 -54.17 25.79
C GLY A 228 1.80 -53.13 26.92
N PHE A 229 1.20 -51.94 26.75
CA PHE A 229 1.26 -50.86 27.75
C PHE A 229 -0.14 -50.49 28.29
N SER A 230 -0.35 -50.73 29.59
CA SER A 230 -1.57 -50.30 30.29
C SER A 230 -1.73 -48.78 30.22
N GLY A 231 -2.90 -48.31 29.77
CA GLY A 231 -3.29 -46.90 29.68
C GLY A 231 -2.50 -45.98 28.75
N LEU A 232 -1.41 -46.45 28.14
CA LEU A 232 -0.62 -45.67 27.19
C LEU A 232 -1.28 -45.73 25.80
N ASP A 233 -1.38 -44.58 25.15
CA ASP A 233 -1.92 -44.41 23.80
C ASP A 233 -0.81 -43.83 22.90
N GLN A 234 -0.82 -44.22 21.62
CA GLN A 234 0.07 -43.69 20.58
C GLN A 234 -0.75 -42.92 19.53
N ILE A 235 -0.21 -41.80 19.06
CA ILE A 235 -0.76 -40.98 17.98
C ILE A 235 0.34 -40.74 16.93
N ASN A 236 0.08 -41.08 15.67
CA ASN A 236 1.02 -40.87 14.56
C ASN A 236 0.60 -39.62 13.79
N ILE A 237 1.34 -38.51 13.95
CA ILE A 237 1.04 -37.21 13.34
C ILE A 237 2.05 -36.96 12.21
N ARG A 238 1.59 -36.85 10.97
CA ARG A 238 2.45 -36.51 9.83
C ARG A 238 2.85 -35.03 9.91
N ILE A 239 4.15 -34.75 9.92
CA ILE A 239 4.67 -33.38 10.03
C ILE A 239 4.48 -32.66 8.68
N PRO A 240 3.74 -31.52 8.62
CA PRO A 240 3.51 -30.82 7.35
C PRO A 240 4.80 -30.23 6.76
N ARG A 241 5.00 -30.40 5.45
CA ARG A 241 6.11 -29.77 4.70
C ARG A 241 5.95 -28.24 4.55
N THR A 242 4.79 -27.70 4.89
CA THR A 242 4.43 -26.27 4.83
C THR A 242 4.71 -25.52 6.14
N LEU A 243 5.38 -26.13 7.12
CA LEU A 243 5.72 -25.48 8.38
C LEU A 243 6.74 -24.35 8.18
N PRO A 244 6.47 -23.13 8.66
CA PRO A 244 7.41 -22.01 8.56
C PRO A 244 8.49 -22.08 9.64
N GLY A 245 9.74 -21.82 9.23
CA GLY A 245 10.88 -21.62 10.13
C GLY A 245 11.60 -22.89 10.59
N CYS A 246 12.59 -22.71 11.47
CA CYS A 246 13.45 -23.75 12.01
C CYS A 246 13.59 -23.54 13.52
N GLY A 247 13.46 -24.61 14.32
CA GLY A 247 13.54 -24.54 15.78
C GLY A 247 12.42 -25.29 16.50
N THR A 248 12.10 -24.84 17.71
CA THR A 248 11.03 -25.41 18.55
C THR A 248 9.64 -25.01 18.02
N MET A 249 8.73 -25.98 17.88
CA MET A 249 7.36 -25.80 17.43
C MET A 249 6.38 -26.44 18.43
N GLN A 250 5.27 -25.75 18.68
CA GLN A 250 4.19 -26.25 19.55
C GLN A 250 3.30 -27.27 18.80
N VAL A 251 2.90 -28.33 19.49
CA VAL A 251 1.95 -29.35 19.02
C VAL A 251 0.70 -29.29 19.89
N ALA A 252 -0.46 -29.10 19.26
CA ALA A 252 -1.76 -29.15 19.91
C ALA A 252 -2.58 -30.32 19.35
N LEU A 253 -3.21 -31.10 20.23
CA LEU A 253 -4.01 -32.27 19.91
C LEU A 253 -5.45 -32.09 20.45
N THR A 254 -6.46 -32.39 19.63
CA THR A 254 -7.87 -32.30 20.01
C THR A 254 -8.59 -33.63 19.71
N VAL A 255 -9.27 -34.19 20.71
CA VAL A 255 -10.04 -35.45 20.64
C VAL A 255 -11.48 -35.16 21.05
N ASP A 256 -12.46 -35.48 20.19
CA ASP A 256 -13.89 -35.23 20.40
C ASP A 256 -14.20 -33.83 20.98
N GLY A 257 -13.55 -32.80 20.43
CA GLY A 257 -13.70 -31.40 20.85
C GLY A 257 -12.95 -30.99 22.11
N LYS A 258 -12.20 -31.89 22.76
CA LYS A 258 -11.38 -31.59 23.94
C LYS A 258 -9.89 -31.52 23.59
N ASN A 259 -9.22 -30.48 24.06
CA ASN A 259 -7.78 -30.29 23.84
C ASN A 259 -6.98 -31.07 24.88
N ALA A 260 -5.83 -31.60 24.47
CA ALA A 260 -4.76 -32.00 25.37
C ALA A 260 -3.90 -30.79 25.79
N ASN A 261 -2.93 -31.03 26.68
CA ASN A 261 -1.84 -30.09 26.92
C ASN A 261 -1.01 -29.88 25.63
N VAL A 262 -0.51 -28.65 25.46
CA VAL A 262 0.37 -28.27 24.36
C VAL A 262 1.80 -28.67 24.70
N VAL A 263 2.47 -29.36 23.78
CA VAL A 263 3.85 -29.87 23.94
C VAL A 263 4.75 -29.36 22.81
N GLU A 264 6.06 -29.52 22.96
CA GLU A 264 7.05 -28.99 22.02
C GLU A 264 7.78 -30.08 21.22
N ILE A 265 8.15 -29.77 19.98
CA ILE A 265 9.00 -30.60 19.10
C ILE A 265 10.03 -29.72 18.38
N GLY A 266 11.11 -30.30 17.85
CA GLY A 266 12.12 -29.58 17.08
C GLY A 266 12.08 -29.90 15.58
N VAL A 267 11.91 -28.90 14.70
CA VAL A 267 11.81 -29.11 13.24
C VAL A 267 12.80 -28.24 12.48
N GLN A 268 13.41 -28.80 11.43
CA GLN A 268 14.21 -28.10 10.42
C GLN A 268 13.46 -28.14 9.08
N ALA A 269 12.92 -26.99 8.67
CA ALA A 269 12.27 -26.83 7.37
C ALA A 269 13.25 -26.91 6.19
N LEU A 270 12.71 -27.07 4.99
CA LEU A 270 13.45 -27.26 3.74
C LEU A 270 13.81 -25.93 3.07
N ALA A 271 14.96 -25.93 2.37
CA ALA A 271 15.41 -24.97 1.36
C ALA A 271 15.21 -23.48 1.67
N ALA A 272 16.32 -22.83 2.04
CA ALA A 272 16.42 -21.38 2.22
C ALA A 272 15.81 -20.58 1.05
N THR A 273 14.76 -19.79 1.32
CA THR A 273 14.17 -18.90 0.32
C THR A 273 15.10 -17.73 0.02
N MET A 274 15.30 -17.45 -1.27
CA MET A 274 16.08 -16.31 -1.75
C MET A 274 15.48 -14.98 -1.25
N PRO A 275 16.29 -14.02 -0.79
CA PRO A 275 15.83 -12.67 -0.49
C PRO A 275 15.14 -12.00 -1.69
N ALA A 276 14.19 -11.12 -1.41
CA ALA A 276 13.47 -10.34 -2.42
C ALA A 276 13.73 -8.84 -2.24
N GLY A 277 13.58 -8.05 -3.30
CA GLY A 277 13.67 -6.59 -3.23
C GLY A 277 15.04 -6.06 -2.80
N LEU A 278 16.15 -6.71 -3.20
CA LEU A 278 17.48 -6.13 -3.01
C LEU A 278 17.58 -4.81 -3.78
N ALA A 279 17.79 -3.71 -3.05
CA ALA A 279 18.04 -2.38 -3.58
C ALA A 279 19.43 -1.89 -3.15
N ALA A 280 20.01 -0.99 -3.94
CA ALA A 280 21.33 -0.41 -3.71
C ALA A 280 21.30 1.09 -4.02
N ALA A 281 21.70 1.93 -3.07
CA ALA A 281 21.79 3.38 -3.20
C ALA A 281 23.23 3.84 -2.96
N GLY A 282 23.81 4.57 -3.93
CA GLY A 282 25.17 5.07 -3.84
C GLY A 282 25.27 6.30 -2.93
N GLY A 283 26.16 6.24 -1.94
CA GLY A 283 26.49 7.33 -1.02
C GLY A 283 27.98 7.69 -1.09
N ALA A 284 28.44 8.38 -0.04
CA ALA A 284 29.75 9.02 0.07
C ALA A 284 30.95 8.04 0.18
N GLY A 285 31.39 7.46 -0.94
CA GLY A 285 32.34 6.35 -0.90
C GLY A 285 31.74 5.08 -0.29
N GLU A 286 30.42 4.91 -0.42
CA GLU A 286 29.67 3.79 0.12
C GLU A 286 28.46 3.41 -0.75
N VAL A 287 27.88 2.23 -0.49
CA VAL A 287 26.55 1.85 -0.97
C VAL A 287 25.70 1.37 0.20
N ALA A 288 24.57 2.04 0.41
CA ALA A 288 23.52 1.56 1.30
C ALA A 288 22.68 0.49 0.58
N LEU A 289 22.49 -0.65 1.23
CA LEU A 289 21.82 -1.83 0.69
C LEU A 289 20.67 -2.24 1.61
N THR A 290 19.52 -2.56 1.03
CA THR A 290 18.32 -3.02 1.73
C THR A 290 17.67 -4.16 0.96
N TRP A 291 16.99 -5.07 1.65
CA TRP A 291 16.19 -6.13 1.05
C TRP A 291 15.02 -6.51 1.99
N SER A 292 14.05 -7.26 1.48
CA SER A 292 12.97 -7.82 2.30
C SER A 292 13.54 -8.80 3.34
N PRO A 293 13.24 -8.61 4.65
CA PRO A 293 13.56 -9.61 5.65
C PRO A 293 12.87 -10.93 5.34
N VAL A 294 13.61 -12.05 5.43
CA VAL A 294 13.08 -13.39 5.19
C VAL A 294 12.97 -14.14 6.51
N ALA A 295 11.79 -14.70 6.80
CA ALA A 295 11.47 -15.24 8.11
C ALA A 295 12.30 -16.50 8.44
N GLY A 296 12.92 -16.52 9.62
CA GLY A 296 13.75 -17.65 10.09
C GLY A 296 15.21 -17.63 9.63
N VAL A 297 15.66 -16.57 8.95
CA VAL A 297 17.08 -16.37 8.59
C VAL A 297 17.94 -16.15 9.83
N THR A 298 19.13 -16.75 9.84
CA THR A 298 20.14 -16.55 10.91
C THR A 298 21.15 -15.46 10.56
N ARG A 299 21.46 -15.28 9.27
CA ARG A 299 22.21 -14.16 8.68
C ARG A 299 22.04 -14.16 7.17
N TYR A 300 22.39 -13.09 6.50
CA TYR A 300 22.55 -13.04 5.05
C TYR A 300 24.02 -13.23 4.67
N LYS A 301 24.31 -13.44 3.39
CA LYS A 301 25.66 -13.25 2.83
C LYS A 301 25.57 -12.24 1.70
N LEU A 302 26.27 -11.11 1.86
CA LEU A 302 26.37 -10.07 0.86
C LEU A 302 27.63 -10.29 0.01
N GLN A 303 27.48 -10.21 -1.31
CA GLN A 303 28.57 -10.39 -2.26
C GLN A 303 28.64 -9.20 -3.25
N ARG A 304 29.86 -8.83 -3.67
CA ARG A 304 30.14 -7.68 -4.55
C ARG A 304 31.06 -8.03 -5.71
N ALA A 305 30.81 -7.43 -6.87
CA ALA A 305 31.70 -7.40 -8.03
C ALA A 305 31.78 -5.97 -8.63
N THR A 306 32.77 -5.71 -9.49
CA THR A 306 32.88 -4.47 -10.30
C THR A 306 32.33 -4.64 -11.72
N SER A 307 31.68 -5.77 -12.01
CA SER A 307 31.00 -6.07 -13.27
C SER A 307 29.83 -7.01 -13.00
N SER A 308 28.71 -6.84 -13.71
CA SER A 308 27.50 -7.66 -13.58
C SER A 308 27.77 -9.16 -13.72
N ASN A 309 28.66 -9.52 -14.64
CA ASN A 309 29.07 -10.89 -14.96
C ASN A 309 30.45 -11.25 -14.36
N GLY A 310 31.01 -10.42 -13.47
CA GLY A 310 32.31 -10.66 -12.83
C GLY A 310 32.24 -11.70 -11.70
N THR A 311 33.40 -12.04 -11.15
CA THR A 311 33.50 -12.85 -9.92
C THR A 311 33.02 -12.04 -8.72
N TYR A 312 32.05 -12.56 -7.97
CA TYR A 312 31.52 -11.91 -6.77
C TYR A 312 32.28 -12.38 -5.53
N ALA A 313 32.90 -11.44 -4.80
CA ALA A 313 33.55 -11.70 -3.52
C ALA A 313 32.57 -11.44 -2.35
N MET A 314 32.69 -12.18 -1.25
CA MET A 314 31.92 -11.89 -0.02
C MET A 314 32.38 -10.56 0.58
N VAL A 315 31.44 -9.71 0.97
CA VAL A 315 31.70 -8.43 1.67
C VAL A 315 31.32 -8.54 3.14
N ALA A 316 30.14 -9.08 3.45
CA ALA A 316 29.61 -9.11 4.81
C ALA A 316 28.61 -10.26 5.02
N THR A 317 28.34 -10.57 6.29
CA THR A 317 27.26 -11.51 6.69
C THR A 317 26.30 -10.88 7.71
N PRO A 318 25.52 -9.85 7.32
CA PRO A 318 24.65 -9.11 8.25
C PRO A 318 23.49 -9.97 8.76
N THR A 319 23.06 -9.74 10.00
CA THR A 319 21.93 -10.46 10.63
C THR A 319 20.58 -9.81 10.37
N ILE A 320 20.56 -8.55 9.93
CA ILE A 320 19.36 -7.80 9.52
C ILE A 320 19.35 -7.60 8.00
N ALA A 321 18.20 -7.19 7.45
CA ALA A 321 17.98 -7.08 6.01
C ALA A 321 18.50 -5.76 5.38
N SER A 322 19.63 -5.28 5.90
CA SER A 322 20.29 -4.07 5.42
C SER A 322 21.80 -4.12 5.71
N PHE A 323 22.57 -3.35 4.95
CA PHE A 323 24.01 -3.17 5.13
C PHE A 323 24.47 -1.85 4.50
N ILE A 324 25.59 -1.29 4.98
CA ILE A 324 26.30 -0.19 4.32
C ILE A 324 27.70 -0.68 3.98
N ASP A 325 28.00 -0.76 2.70
CA ASP A 325 29.31 -1.16 2.19
C ASP A 325 30.14 0.10 1.91
N ALA A 326 31.11 0.40 2.77
CA ALA A 326 31.86 1.65 2.78
C ALA A 326 33.35 1.47 2.44
N GLY A 327 34.03 2.58 2.12
CA GLY A 327 35.43 2.57 1.67
C GLY A 327 35.57 2.25 0.18
N LEU A 328 34.55 2.57 -0.61
CA LEU A 328 34.44 2.33 -2.05
C LEU A 328 34.97 3.51 -2.88
N THR A 329 35.42 3.21 -4.10
CA THR A 329 35.88 4.22 -5.05
C THR A 329 34.69 4.91 -5.71
N ASN A 330 34.57 6.22 -5.52
CA ASN A 330 33.52 7.02 -6.16
C ASN A 330 33.62 6.97 -7.69
N GLY A 331 32.47 7.02 -8.38
CA GLY A 331 32.37 6.84 -9.82
C GLY A 331 32.54 5.40 -10.32
N THR A 332 32.95 4.45 -9.46
CA THR A 332 33.02 3.02 -9.82
C THR A 332 31.67 2.34 -9.57
N THR A 333 31.10 1.69 -10.57
CA THR A 333 29.85 0.94 -10.39
C THR A 333 30.10 -0.41 -9.76
N TYR A 334 29.50 -0.66 -8.59
CA TYR A 334 29.57 -1.94 -7.88
C TYR A 334 28.25 -2.69 -8.02
N PHE A 335 28.36 -4.00 -8.23
CA PHE A 335 27.25 -4.93 -8.41
C PHE A 335 27.12 -5.83 -7.19
N TYR A 336 25.91 -5.96 -6.65
CA TYR A 336 25.62 -6.64 -5.39
C TYR A 336 24.64 -7.79 -5.57
N LYS A 337 24.89 -8.87 -4.84
CA LYS A 337 23.97 -10.00 -4.65
C LYS A 337 23.87 -10.33 -3.17
N VAL A 338 22.70 -10.80 -2.74
CA VAL A 338 22.49 -11.30 -1.38
C VAL A 338 21.87 -12.69 -1.40
N SER A 339 22.35 -13.58 -0.53
CA SER A 339 21.73 -14.87 -0.20
C SER A 339 21.37 -14.90 1.28
N ALA A 340 20.47 -15.80 1.66
CA ALA A 340 20.04 -16.03 3.04
C ALA A 340 20.64 -17.31 3.60
N ASP A 341 21.17 -17.26 4.83
CA ASP A 341 21.73 -18.41 5.57
C ASP A 341 20.78 -18.80 6.72
N TYR A 342 20.24 -20.01 6.61
CA TYR A 342 19.35 -20.65 7.56
C TYR A 342 20.10 -21.78 8.26
N CYS A 343 20.62 -21.51 9.46
CA CYS A 343 21.31 -22.51 10.29
C CYS A 343 22.48 -23.22 9.58
N GLY A 344 23.16 -22.56 8.64
CA GLY A 344 24.25 -23.09 7.83
C GLY A 344 23.88 -23.43 6.38
N MET A 345 22.60 -23.40 6.01
CA MET A 345 22.14 -23.64 4.63
C MET A 345 21.90 -22.32 3.89
N GLU A 346 22.58 -22.13 2.75
CA GLU A 346 22.48 -20.92 1.94
C GLU A 346 21.40 -21.04 0.84
N SER A 347 20.66 -19.97 0.59
CA SER A 347 19.74 -19.85 -0.55
C SER A 347 20.48 -19.70 -1.88
N THR A 348 19.77 -19.77 -3.01
CA THR A 348 20.24 -19.08 -4.21
C THR A 348 20.41 -17.59 -3.91
N ALA A 349 21.46 -16.96 -4.43
CA ALA A 349 21.64 -15.52 -4.33
C ALA A 349 20.72 -14.77 -5.30
N THR A 350 20.38 -13.52 -4.99
CA THR A 350 19.55 -12.65 -5.84
C THR A 350 20.14 -12.44 -7.24
N ALA A 351 19.31 -11.95 -8.16
CA ALA A 351 19.80 -11.17 -9.29
C ALA A 351 20.70 -10.02 -8.80
N ALA A 352 21.63 -9.59 -9.65
CA ALA A 352 22.51 -8.48 -9.32
C ALA A 352 21.76 -7.15 -9.45
N VAL A 353 21.90 -6.28 -8.46
CA VAL A 353 21.64 -4.84 -8.60
C VAL A 353 22.94 -4.08 -8.53
N SER A 354 22.96 -2.81 -8.96
CA SER A 354 24.19 -2.00 -8.95
C SER A 354 23.95 -0.59 -8.47
N ALA A 355 24.94 -0.05 -7.78
CA ALA A 355 25.02 1.36 -7.46
C ALA A 355 26.44 1.88 -7.69
N THR A 356 26.55 3.18 -7.93
CA THR A 356 27.80 3.90 -8.12
C THR A 356 27.92 4.87 -6.93
N PRO A 357 28.83 4.64 -5.97
CA PRO A 357 29.16 5.61 -4.94
C PRO A 357 29.50 6.95 -5.57
N ARG A 358 28.98 8.01 -4.96
CA ARG A 358 29.20 9.39 -5.40
C ARG A 358 30.05 10.07 -4.35
N SER A 359 31.00 10.88 -4.81
CA SER A 359 31.78 11.72 -3.90
C SER A 359 30.87 12.77 -3.25
N ASN A 360 31.08 13.07 -1.96
CA ASN A 360 30.56 14.27 -1.29
C ASN A 360 31.25 15.52 -1.86
N VAL A 361 31.01 15.76 -3.15
CA VAL A 361 31.58 16.80 -4.02
C VAL A 361 30.53 17.20 -5.06
N ASP A 362 29.62 16.29 -5.47
CA ASP A 362 28.44 16.62 -6.29
C ASP A 362 27.46 17.47 -5.44
N PRO A 363 27.16 18.73 -5.82
CA PRO A 363 26.21 19.56 -5.08
C PRO A 363 24.76 19.09 -5.28
N THR A 364 23.93 19.29 -4.26
CA THR A 364 22.53 18.82 -4.27
C THR A 364 21.61 19.89 -4.87
N LEU A 365 20.94 19.56 -5.99
CA LEU A 365 20.00 20.44 -6.66
C LEU A 365 18.62 20.41 -6.00
N PHE A 366 18.12 21.59 -5.64
CA PHE A 366 16.73 21.85 -5.27
C PHE A 366 16.09 22.79 -6.29
N VAL A 367 14.78 22.64 -6.52
CA VAL A 367 13.98 23.48 -7.42
C VAL A 367 12.70 23.91 -6.73
N ALA A 368 12.32 25.17 -6.91
CA ALA A 368 11.06 25.78 -6.48
C ALA A 368 10.32 26.32 -7.71
N SER A 369 9.11 25.83 -7.99
CA SER A 369 8.20 26.47 -8.96
C SER A 369 7.44 27.59 -8.23
N LEU A 370 7.43 28.80 -8.80
CA LEU A 370 6.73 29.95 -8.23
C LEU A 370 5.36 30.13 -8.87
N THR A 371 4.34 30.27 -8.04
CA THR A 371 2.94 30.54 -8.41
C THR A 371 2.37 31.66 -7.52
N PRO A 372 1.23 32.28 -7.89
CA PRO A 372 0.64 33.38 -7.12
C PRO A 372 0.34 33.03 -5.66
N GLU A 373 0.69 33.93 -4.74
CA GLU A 373 0.55 33.72 -3.30
C GLU A 373 -0.77 34.23 -2.73
N GLY A 374 -1.40 33.42 -1.86
CA GLY A 374 -2.44 33.86 -0.94
C GLY A 374 -3.74 34.25 -1.65
N GLN A 375 -3.89 35.53 -1.97
CA GLN A 375 -5.03 36.12 -2.71
C GLN A 375 -4.54 36.98 -3.90
N ALA A 376 -3.28 36.84 -4.32
CA ALA A 376 -2.73 37.55 -5.47
C ALA A 376 -3.40 37.08 -6.76
N GLN A 377 -4.32 37.88 -7.29
CA GLN A 377 -4.84 37.72 -8.65
C GLN A 377 -3.78 38.22 -9.64
N SER A 378 -2.92 37.29 -10.05
CA SER A 378 -1.75 37.53 -10.90
C SER A 378 -1.61 36.42 -11.95
N GLY A 379 -1.15 36.78 -13.14
CA GLY A 379 -0.64 35.84 -14.14
C GLY A 379 0.82 35.43 -13.88
N GLY A 380 1.40 35.89 -12.77
CA GLY A 380 2.80 35.72 -12.45
C GLY A 380 3.18 34.25 -12.24
N SER A 381 4.22 33.81 -12.95
CA SER A 381 4.86 32.53 -12.74
C SER A 381 6.38 32.66 -12.77
N GLY A 382 7.06 31.70 -12.17
CA GLY A 382 8.52 31.67 -12.19
C GLY A 382 9.08 30.36 -11.68
N VAL A 383 10.41 30.33 -11.56
CA VAL A 383 11.14 29.19 -11.03
C VAL A 383 12.44 29.66 -10.36
N SER A 384 12.85 28.95 -9.31
CA SER A 384 14.16 29.13 -8.69
C SER A 384 14.85 27.78 -8.52
N THR A 385 16.17 27.79 -8.68
CA THR A 385 17.08 26.67 -8.45
C THR A 385 18.03 27.03 -7.32
N LEU A 386 18.32 26.06 -6.46
CA LEU A 386 19.26 26.18 -5.36
C LEU A 386 20.18 24.97 -5.41
N LEU A 387 21.46 25.19 -5.69
CA LEU A 387 22.48 24.16 -5.82
C LEU A 387 23.35 24.18 -4.55
N LEU A 388 22.98 23.34 -3.57
CA LEU A 388 23.59 23.23 -2.25
C LEU A 388 24.99 22.59 -2.34
N SER A 389 26.02 23.24 -1.79
CA SER A 389 27.37 22.71 -1.77
C SER A 389 27.44 21.37 -1.04
N ALA A 390 28.35 20.48 -1.45
CA ALA A 390 28.48 19.16 -0.83
C ALA A 390 29.08 19.17 0.60
N ASP A 391 29.58 20.32 1.05
CA ASP A 391 29.94 20.59 2.45
C ASP A 391 28.86 21.34 3.23
N GLU A 392 27.73 21.62 2.58
CA GLU A 392 26.50 22.27 3.07
C GLU A 392 26.70 23.68 3.65
N LYS A 393 27.82 24.35 3.35
CA LYS A 393 28.11 25.73 3.81
C LYS A 393 27.64 26.83 2.86
N THR A 394 27.44 26.52 1.58
CA THR A 394 26.99 27.50 0.58
C THR A 394 25.92 26.92 -0.35
N ALA A 395 25.25 27.79 -1.09
CA ALA A 395 24.42 27.41 -2.21
C ALA A 395 24.51 28.44 -3.34
N LYS A 396 24.62 27.99 -4.59
CA LYS A 396 24.38 28.85 -5.75
C LYS A 396 22.89 28.87 -6.04
N LEU A 397 22.27 30.04 -5.97
CA LEU A 397 20.86 30.26 -6.31
C LEU A 397 20.73 30.89 -7.70
N LYS A 398 19.74 30.50 -8.48
CA LYS A 398 19.24 31.33 -9.59
C LYS A 398 17.71 31.36 -9.57
N PHE A 399 17.10 32.44 -10.06
CA PHE A 399 15.65 32.50 -10.23
C PHE A 399 15.28 33.34 -11.45
N ASN A 400 14.19 32.96 -12.11
CA ASN A 400 13.59 33.64 -13.25
C ASN A 400 12.07 33.69 -13.05
N PHE A 401 11.44 34.77 -13.50
CA PHE A 401 10.00 34.98 -13.35
C PHE A 401 9.44 35.81 -14.49
N SER A 402 8.12 35.84 -14.61
CA SER A 402 7.36 36.53 -15.65
C SER A 402 6.00 36.97 -15.12
N ASN A 403 5.34 37.89 -15.83
CA ASN A 403 3.95 38.31 -15.66
C ASN A 403 3.52 38.72 -14.24
N LEU A 404 4.45 39.28 -13.45
CA LEU A 404 4.09 40.11 -12.30
C LEU A 404 3.19 41.25 -12.77
N THR A 405 2.12 41.52 -12.05
CA THR A 405 1.11 42.54 -12.39
C THR A 405 1.64 43.98 -12.32
N THR A 406 2.80 44.17 -11.68
CA THR A 406 3.60 45.40 -11.65
C THR A 406 5.08 45.02 -11.59
N ALA A 407 6.00 45.98 -11.78
CA ALA A 407 7.43 45.72 -11.70
C ALA A 407 7.84 45.09 -10.35
N LYS A 408 8.85 44.21 -10.40
CA LYS A 408 9.49 43.61 -9.21
C LYS A 408 9.97 44.71 -8.26
N MET A 409 9.61 44.61 -6.98
CA MET A 409 10.13 45.46 -5.90
C MET A 409 11.20 44.77 -5.05
N ALA A 410 11.06 43.48 -4.78
CA ALA A 410 11.99 42.71 -3.95
C ALA A 410 11.90 41.20 -4.25
N ALA A 411 12.91 40.44 -3.87
CA ALA A 411 12.89 38.98 -3.79
C ALA A 411 13.72 38.49 -2.60
N HIS A 412 13.21 37.49 -1.89
CA HIS A 412 13.84 36.98 -0.67
C HIS A 412 13.70 35.45 -0.57
N ILE A 413 14.63 34.80 0.14
CA ILE A 413 14.47 33.43 0.64
C ILE A 413 13.98 33.50 2.09
N HIS A 414 12.93 32.74 2.40
CA HIS A 414 12.28 32.72 3.70
C HIS A 414 12.22 31.32 4.30
N GLY A 415 12.17 31.25 5.64
CA GLY A 415 11.84 30.04 6.38
C GLY A 415 12.33 30.06 7.84
N PRO A 416 12.30 28.91 8.54
CA PRO A 416 11.61 27.68 8.18
C PRO A 416 10.09 27.87 8.29
N ALA A 417 9.33 27.56 7.23
CA ALA A 417 7.88 27.69 7.22
C ALA A 417 7.20 26.66 6.30
N ASP A 418 6.11 26.08 6.80
CA ASP A 418 5.26 25.16 6.04
C ASP A 418 4.50 25.90 4.91
N PRO A 419 4.04 25.21 3.85
CA PRO A 419 3.25 25.80 2.78
C PRO A 419 2.03 26.58 3.29
N GLY A 420 1.83 27.79 2.78
CA GLY A 420 0.78 28.70 3.25
C GLY A 420 1.06 29.35 4.62
N LYS A 421 2.26 29.18 5.19
CA LYS A 421 2.78 29.97 6.31
C LYS A 421 3.91 30.88 5.85
N SER A 422 4.19 31.93 6.63
CA SER A 422 5.28 32.88 6.39
C SER A 422 6.45 32.55 7.31
N GLY A 423 7.68 32.64 6.78
CA GLY A 423 8.92 32.59 7.57
C GLY A 423 9.58 33.96 7.65
N GLN A 424 10.56 34.12 8.53
CA GLN A 424 11.48 35.27 8.45
C GLN A 424 12.30 35.19 7.16
N ILE A 425 12.84 36.33 6.71
CA ILE A 425 13.87 36.37 5.66
C ILE A 425 15.13 35.67 6.20
N LEU A 426 15.76 34.84 5.36
CA LEU A 426 17.03 34.14 5.61
C LEU A 426 18.12 34.51 4.61
N PHE A 427 17.73 35.02 3.44
CA PHE A 427 18.64 35.59 2.44
C PHE A 427 17.88 36.64 1.63
N ASP A 428 18.46 37.83 1.50
CA ASP A 428 17.92 38.89 0.65
C ASP A 428 18.61 38.85 -0.71
N LEU A 429 17.84 38.87 -1.81
CA LEU A 429 18.36 38.74 -3.17
C LEU A 429 18.53 40.09 -3.87
N ASP A 430 18.09 41.19 -3.27
CA ASP A 430 18.29 42.55 -3.79
C ASP A 430 19.53 43.21 -3.18
N ASP A 431 19.85 42.93 -1.91
CA ASP A 431 21.10 43.35 -1.25
C ASP A 431 22.31 42.44 -1.59
N SER A 432 22.08 41.29 -2.25
CA SER A 432 23.14 40.32 -2.57
C SER A 432 23.76 40.53 -3.96
N PRO A 433 25.10 40.45 -4.11
CA PRO A 433 25.76 40.50 -5.43
C PRO A 433 25.26 39.40 -6.37
N GLN A 434 24.92 39.80 -7.60
CA GLN A 434 24.58 38.88 -8.69
C GLN A 434 25.82 38.60 -9.55
N GLU A 435 26.05 37.32 -9.83
CA GLU A 435 27.11 36.81 -10.70
C GLU A 435 26.80 37.07 -12.18
N THR A 436 27.83 37.01 -13.05
CA THR A 436 27.68 37.27 -14.50
C THR A 436 26.80 36.27 -15.24
N ASP A 437 26.51 35.10 -14.65
CA ASP A 437 25.55 34.11 -15.16
C ASP A 437 24.10 34.36 -14.67
N GLY A 438 23.87 35.42 -13.88
CA GLY A 438 22.60 35.76 -13.26
C GLY A 438 22.28 34.99 -11.97
N SER A 439 23.22 34.21 -11.44
CA SER A 439 23.08 33.52 -10.15
C SER A 439 23.52 34.38 -8.95
N PHE A 440 23.26 33.90 -7.74
CA PHE A 440 23.66 34.51 -6.47
C PHE A 440 24.36 33.46 -5.62
N ASN A 441 25.46 33.81 -4.95
CA ASN A 441 26.17 32.90 -4.07
C ASN A 441 25.77 33.17 -2.60
N TRP A 442 24.96 32.28 -2.03
CA TRP A 442 24.56 32.33 -0.63
C TRP A 442 25.55 31.53 0.22
N ALA A 443 26.25 32.19 1.15
CA ALA A 443 26.95 31.52 2.24
C ALA A 443 26.02 31.47 3.47
N PHE A 444 25.81 30.29 4.05
CA PHE A 444 24.91 30.16 5.19
C PHE A 444 25.54 30.75 6.46
N THR A 445 24.73 31.52 7.18
CA THR A 445 25.02 32.10 8.49
C THR A 445 23.77 32.03 9.35
N ASP A 446 23.93 32.21 10.66
CA ASP A 446 22.80 32.20 11.60
C ASP A 446 22.02 33.52 11.49
N VAL A 447 20.70 33.43 11.30
CA VAL A 447 19.82 34.59 11.07
C VAL A 447 18.83 34.73 12.22
N GLY A 448 19.06 35.72 13.08
CA GLY A 448 18.21 35.97 14.25
C GLY A 448 18.23 34.79 15.23
N VAL A 449 17.13 34.03 15.28
CA VAL A 449 16.99 32.83 16.13
C VAL A 449 17.11 31.51 15.34
N VAL A 450 17.31 31.57 14.02
CA VAL A 450 17.42 30.39 13.15
C VAL A 450 18.90 30.14 12.83
N THR A 451 19.42 29.03 13.33
CA THR A 451 20.81 28.60 13.13
C THR A 451 21.02 27.94 11.76
N THR A 452 22.26 27.96 11.27
CA THR A 452 22.67 27.37 9.99
C THR A 452 22.21 25.92 9.81
N PRO A 453 22.36 25.00 10.80
CA PRO A 453 21.79 23.65 10.71
C PRO A 453 20.26 23.61 10.55
N GLN A 454 19.52 24.58 11.11
CA GLN A 454 18.07 24.68 10.94
C GLN A 454 17.68 25.22 9.56
N ILE A 455 18.49 26.08 8.95
CA ILE A 455 18.31 26.51 7.55
C ILE A 455 18.50 25.31 6.61
N ILE A 456 19.58 24.54 6.79
CA ILE A 456 19.88 23.35 5.98
C ILE A 456 18.82 22.26 6.18
N ALA A 457 18.36 22.03 7.41
CA ALA A 457 17.24 21.13 7.69
C ALA A 457 15.93 21.63 7.06
N ALA A 458 15.66 22.94 7.08
CA ALA A 458 14.49 23.52 6.42
C ALA A 458 14.55 23.35 4.90
N LEU A 459 15.72 23.44 4.27
CA LEU A 459 15.89 23.19 2.84
C LEU A 459 15.57 21.73 2.51
N LYS A 460 16.18 20.78 3.23
CA LYS A 460 15.97 19.33 3.06
C LYS A 460 14.54 18.87 3.33
N THR A 461 13.85 19.50 4.28
CA THR A 461 12.43 19.20 4.62
C THR A 461 11.41 19.93 3.75
N GLY A 462 11.85 20.77 2.80
CA GLY A 462 10.96 21.54 1.92
C GLY A 462 10.22 22.69 2.60
N ARG A 463 10.85 23.29 3.62
CA ARG A 463 10.33 24.38 4.46
C ARG A 463 11.06 25.72 4.23
N LEU A 464 11.93 25.80 3.22
CA LEU A 464 12.40 27.06 2.65
C LEU A 464 11.61 27.39 1.38
N TYR A 465 11.34 28.68 1.17
CA TYR A 465 10.70 29.17 -0.05
C TYR A 465 11.33 30.48 -0.53
N VAL A 466 11.31 30.69 -1.84
CA VAL A 466 11.56 31.99 -2.46
C VAL A 466 10.22 32.74 -2.59
N ASN A 467 10.25 34.05 -2.37
CA ASN A 467 9.12 34.97 -2.54
C ASN A 467 9.56 36.14 -3.42
N ILE A 468 8.69 36.61 -4.30
CA ILE A 468 8.96 37.76 -5.19
C ILE A 468 7.79 38.73 -5.08
N HIS A 469 8.14 40.00 -4.87
CA HIS A 469 7.25 41.09 -4.47
C HIS A 469 7.12 42.11 -5.60
N SER A 470 5.97 42.76 -5.71
CA SER A 470 5.72 43.85 -6.67
C SER A 470 4.94 44.99 -6.00
N SER A 471 4.80 46.14 -6.65
CA SER A 471 4.13 47.30 -6.05
C SER A 471 2.63 47.10 -5.83
N ARG A 472 1.99 46.20 -6.58
CA ARG A 472 0.61 45.76 -6.32
C ARG A 472 0.50 44.74 -5.18
N PHE A 473 1.53 43.92 -4.97
CA PHE A 473 1.55 42.86 -3.96
C PHE A 473 2.85 42.90 -3.14
N PRO A 474 3.01 43.91 -2.26
CA PRO A 474 4.25 44.11 -1.50
C PRO A 474 4.50 43.00 -0.46
N SER A 475 3.45 42.30 -0.01
CA SER A 475 3.56 41.12 0.87
C SER A 475 3.95 39.82 0.14
N GLY A 476 4.29 39.89 -1.14
CA GLY A 476 4.58 38.74 -2.02
C GLY A 476 3.51 38.60 -3.10
N GLU A 477 3.93 38.57 -4.37
CA GLU A 477 3.06 38.27 -5.52
C GLU A 477 3.10 36.78 -5.86
N ILE A 478 4.30 36.21 -5.95
CA ILE A 478 4.53 34.79 -6.26
C ILE A 478 5.48 34.14 -5.24
N ARG A 479 5.27 32.86 -4.93
CA ARG A 479 6.12 32.07 -4.03
C ARG A 479 6.36 30.66 -4.54
N GLY A 480 7.48 30.05 -4.15
CA GLY A 480 7.77 28.65 -4.41
C GLY A 480 8.65 28.02 -3.33
N HIS A 481 8.23 26.88 -2.77
CA HIS A 481 9.03 26.08 -1.84
C HIS A 481 10.05 25.22 -2.59
N PHE A 482 11.29 25.13 -2.07
CA PHE A 482 12.35 24.31 -2.64
C PHE A 482 12.10 22.82 -2.37
N ARG A 483 12.32 21.98 -3.39
CA ARG A 483 12.19 20.51 -3.35
C ARG A 483 13.40 19.88 -4.01
N LEU A 484 13.87 18.75 -3.47
CA LEU A 484 14.97 17.97 -4.06
C LEU A 484 14.63 17.58 -5.52
N ALA A 485 15.57 17.77 -6.44
CA ALA A 485 15.36 17.57 -7.86
C ALA A 485 16.47 16.72 -8.52
N ASN A 486 16.07 15.75 -9.34
CA ASN A 486 16.99 14.90 -10.09
C ASN A 486 17.23 15.43 -11.51
N GLY A 487 18.50 15.48 -11.92
CA GLY A 487 18.91 15.85 -13.27
C GLY A 487 20.32 15.37 -13.62
N SER A 488 20.70 15.51 -14.89
CA SER A 488 22.06 15.23 -15.36
C SER A 488 22.45 16.10 -16.56
N GLN A 489 23.76 16.29 -16.76
CA GLN A 489 24.32 16.93 -17.96
C GLN A 489 24.30 15.98 -19.17
N THR A 490 24.56 14.70 -18.93
CA THR A 490 24.57 13.62 -19.93
C THR A 490 23.47 12.62 -19.64
N PHE A 491 22.67 12.26 -20.65
CA PHE A 491 21.66 11.22 -20.52
C PHE A 491 22.25 9.82 -20.75
N THR A 492 21.91 8.86 -19.89
CA THR A 492 22.19 7.43 -20.09
C THR A 492 20.86 6.67 -20.06
N PRO A 493 20.49 5.93 -21.12
CA PRO A 493 19.27 5.14 -21.13
C PRO A 493 19.18 4.16 -19.95
N PRO A 494 18.07 4.16 -19.18
CA PRO A 494 17.83 3.18 -18.13
C PRO A 494 17.82 1.74 -18.68
N PRO A 495 18.26 0.74 -17.88
CA PRO A 495 18.28 -0.65 -18.31
C PRO A 495 16.85 -1.19 -18.57
N PRO A 496 16.70 -2.22 -19.42
CA PRO A 496 15.42 -2.90 -19.60
C PRO A 496 14.88 -3.46 -18.27
N PRO A 497 13.56 -3.39 -18.02
CA PRO A 497 12.96 -3.94 -16.82
C PRO A 497 13.01 -5.48 -16.82
N PRO A 498 12.87 -6.13 -15.65
CA PRO A 498 12.70 -7.58 -15.58
C PRO A 498 11.44 -8.03 -16.35
N PRO A 499 11.40 -9.29 -16.83
CA PRO A 499 10.19 -9.84 -17.45
C PRO A 499 9.02 -9.84 -16.46
N LEU A 500 7.82 -9.55 -16.97
CA LEU A 500 6.59 -9.67 -16.18
C LEU A 500 6.21 -11.15 -15.97
N PRO A 501 5.52 -11.49 -14.86
CA PRO A 501 5.01 -12.83 -14.63
C PRO A 501 4.10 -13.30 -15.78
N THR A 502 4.43 -14.44 -16.37
CA THR A 502 3.67 -15.04 -17.48
C THR A 502 2.50 -15.87 -16.97
N GLY A 503 1.29 -15.60 -17.46
CA GLY A 503 0.11 -16.42 -17.19
C GLY A 503 -1.18 -15.61 -17.18
N THR A 504 -2.28 -16.29 -16.84
CA THR A 504 -3.61 -15.70 -16.65
C THR A 504 -3.62 -14.79 -15.41
N PRO A 505 -4.17 -13.57 -15.46
CA PRO A 505 -4.31 -12.71 -14.28
C PRO A 505 -5.09 -13.39 -13.14
N SER A 506 -4.62 -13.27 -11.90
CA SER A 506 -5.46 -13.62 -10.75
C SER A 506 -6.51 -12.54 -10.51
N ALA A 507 -7.53 -12.85 -9.69
CA ALA A 507 -8.59 -11.89 -9.36
C ALA A 507 -8.03 -10.59 -8.74
N ARG A 508 -6.98 -10.70 -7.90
CA ARG A 508 -6.22 -9.56 -7.35
C ARG A 508 -5.65 -8.69 -8.46
N ASP A 509 -4.95 -9.31 -9.42
CA ASP A 509 -4.18 -8.58 -10.42
C ASP A 509 -5.11 -7.92 -11.46
N ALA A 510 -6.26 -8.56 -11.74
CA ALA A 510 -7.37 -7.99 -12.49
C ALA A 510 -8.05 -6.81 -11.76
N ALA A 511 -8.32 -6.92 -10.45
CA ALA A 511 -8.87 -5.84 -9.64
C ALA A 511 -7.94 -4.61 -9.62
N ARG A 512 -6.63 -4.85 -9.40
CA ARG A 512 -5.57 -3.84 -9.43
C ARG A 512 -5.42 -3.18 -10.81
N PHE A 513 -5.49 -3.97 -11.88
CA PHE A 513 -5.49 -3.45 -13.26
C PHE A 513 -6.68 -2.51 -13.51
N LEU A 514 -7.90 -2.96 -13.19
CA LEU A 514 -9.11 -2.16 -13.39
C LEU A 514 -9.14 -0.91 -12.51
N THR A 515 -8.57 -0.94 -11.31
CA THR A 515 -8.44 0.26 -10.46
C THR A 515 -7.63 1.37 -11.15
N GLN A 516 -6.58 1.01 -11.90
CA GLN A 516 -5.77 1.95 -12.69
C GLN A 516 -6.44 2.31 -14.03
N ALA A 517 -7.17 1.38 -14.63
CA ALA A 517 -7.72 1.47 -15.99
C ALA A 517 -9.19 1.96 -16.09
N THR A 518 -9.95 2.02 -15.00
CA THR A 518 -11.37 2.45 -14.96
C THR A 518 -11.63 3.37 -13.76
N PHE A 519 -12.89 3.74 -13.52
CA PHE A 519 -13.33 4.38 -12.27
C PHE A 519 -13.54 3.39 -11.10
N GLY A 520 -13.13 2.13 -11.25
CA GLY A 520 -13.17 1.10 -10.21
C GLY A 520 -13.59 -0.27 -10.77
N PRO A 521 -13.01 -1.39 -10.29
CA PRO A 521 -13.37 -2.74 -10.70
C PRO A 521 -14.84 -3.09 -10.43
N THR A 522 -15.44 -3.83 -11.36
CA THR A 522 -16.68 -4.59 -11.13
C THR A 522 -16.42 -6.09 -11.23
N PRO A 523 -17.24 -6.97 -10.61
CA PRO A 523 -17.06 -8.42 -10.71
C PRO A 523 -17.04 -8.96 -12.14
N ALA A 524 -17.86 -8.40 -13.02
CA ALA A 524 -17.92 -8.80 -14.44
C ALA A 524 -16.66 -8.40 -15.21
N GLU A 525 -16.13 -7.19 -15.00
CA GLU A 525 -14.89 -6.74 -15.64
C GLU A 525 -13.68 -7.53 -15.11
N MET A 526 -13.62 -7.83 -13.80
CA MET A 526 -12.57 -8.66 -13.22
C MET A 526 -12.57 -10.05 -13.89
N ALA A 527 -13.74 -10.70 -13.96
CA ALA A 527 -13.88 -11.98 -14.64
C ALA A 527 -13.46 -11.90 -16.14
N ARG A 528 -13.80 -10.82 -16.85
CA ARG A 528 -13.39 -10.62 -18.25
C ARG A 528 -11.87 -10.48 -18.38
N VAL A 529 -11.21 -9.66 -17.55
CA VAL A 529 -9.74 -9.51 -17.55
C VAL A 529 -9.04 -10.84 -17.22
N GLN A 530 -9.59 -11.63 -16.30
CA GLN A 530 -9.09 -12.99 -16.03
C GLN A 530 -9.33 -13.95 -17.21
N GLN A 531 -10.39 -13.78 -18.00
CA GLN A 531 -10.68 -14.64 -19.14
C GLN A 531 -9.75 -14.40 -20.34
N ILE A 532 -9.42 -13.14 -20.65
CA ILE A 532 -8.73 -12.77 -21.90
C ILE A 532 -7.34 -12.14 -21.70
N GLY A 533 -6.97 -11.78 -20.46
CA GLY A 533 -5.74 -11.05 -20.16
C GLY A 533 -5.81 -9.54 -20.44
N TYR A 534 -4.80 -8.80 -19.99
CA TYR A 534 -4.82 -7.33 -20.03
C TYR A 534 -4.87 -6.75 -21.45
N ASP A 535 -4.05 -7.25 -22.38
CA ASP A 535 -3.90 -6.63 -23.70
C ASP A 535 -5.11 -6.85 -24.63
N ALA A 536 -5.73 -8.03 -24.54
CA ALA A 536 -7.00 -8.29 -25.22
C ALA A 536 -8.11 -7.41 -24.64
N TRP A 537 -8.17 -7.21 -23.33
CA TRP A 537 -9.12 -6.29 -22.70
C TRP A 537 -8.88 -4.84 -23.10
N LEU A 538 -7.63 -4.37 -23.16
CA LEU A 538 -7.29 -3.04 -23.69
C LEU A 538 -7.75 -2.90 -25.13
N THR A 539 -7.54 -3.93 -25.96
CA THR A 539 -8.00 -3.96 -27.36
C THR A 539 -9.53 -3.90 -27.47
N GLU A 540 -10.27 -4.62 -26.61
CA GLU A 540 -11.72 -4.50 -26.49
C GLU A 540 -12.16 -3.09 -26.10
N GLN A 541 -11.48 -2.43 -25.15
CA GLN A 541 -11.80 -1.06 -24.77
C GLN A 541 -11.48 -0.03 -25.85
N PHE A 542 -10.34 -0.17 -26.54
CA PHE A 542 -9.95 0.72 -27.64
C PHE A 542 -10.90 0.64 -28.84
N ALA A 543 -11.55 -0.52 -29.04
CA ALA A 543 -12.54 -0.75 -30.09
C ALA A 543 -13.96 -0.26 -29.75
N LYS A 544 -14.24 0.14 -28.50
CA LYS A 544 -15.58 0.64 -28.12
C LYS A 544 -15.88 2.00 -28.76
N PRO A 545 -17.11 2.21 -29.27
CA PRO A 545 -17.61 3.52 -29.65
C PRO A 545 -17.42 4.55 -28.52
N VAL A 546 -17.22 5.81 -28.89
CA VAL A 546 -17.12 6.93 -27.95
C VAL A 546 -18.51 7.26 -27.42
N THR A 547 -18.71 7.24 -26.10
CA THR A 547 -19.90 7.86 -25.49
C THR A 547 -19.68 9.37 -25.39
N MET A 548 -20.66 10.18 -25.83
CA MET A 548 -20.58 11.65 -25.86
C MET A 548 -21.46 12.30 -24.78
N HIS A 549 -20.88 13.23 -24.02
CA HIS A 549 -21.54 14.03 -23.00
C HIS A 549 -22.55 14.99 -23.64
N SER A 550 -22.24 15.59 -24.78
CA SER A 550 -23.18 16.45 -25.51
C SER A 550 -24.45 15.69 -25.96
N THR A 551 -24.35 14.38 -26.25
CA THR A 551 -25.54 13.55 -26.53
C THR A 551 -26.43 13.37 -25.30
N TYR A 552 -25.88 13.31 -24.08
CA TYR A 552 -26.68 13.32 -22.86
C TYR A 552 -27.47 14.64 -22.75
N LEU A 553 -26.81 15.78 -22.97
CA LEU A 553 -27.47 17.10 -22.95
C LEU A 553 -28.52 17.23 -24.07
N ASP A 554 -28.25 16.76 -25.28
CA ASP A 554 -29.23 16.78 -26.39
C ASP A 554 -30.47 15.93 -26.05
N VAL A 555 -30.31 14.77 -25.40
CA VAL A 555 -31.43 13.96 -24.88
C VAL A 555 -32.20 14.69 -23.77
N ARG A 556 -31.51 15.33 -22.82
CA ARG A 556 -32.19 16.07 -21.74
C ARG A 556 -32.96 17.28 -22.26
N LYS A 557 -32.40 18.02 -23.21
CA LYS A 557 -33.07 19.12 -23.92
C LYS A 557 -34.30 18.63 -24.70
N THR A 558 -34.20 17.48 -25.36
CA THR A 558 -35.33 16.86 -26.09
C THR A 558 -36.43 16.39 -25.12
N ALA A 559 -36.08 16.03 -23.89
CA ALA A 559 -37.03 15.72 -22.82
C ALA A 559 -37.65 16.97 -22.14
N GLY A 560 -37.30 18.19 -22.58
CA GLY A 560 -37.84 19.46 -22.07
C GLY A 560 -37.01 20.14 -20.99
N ASP A 561 -35.86 19.58 -20.58
CA ASP A 561 -35.00 20.21 -19.56
C ASP A 561 -34.36 21.50 -20.11
N THR A 562 -34.42 22.58 -19.31
CA THR A 562 -33.58 23.76 -19.56
C THR A 562 -32.15 23.44 -19.14
N LEU A 563 -31.22 23.41 -20.10
CA LEU A 563 -29.84 22.99 -19.87
C LEU A 563 -29.07 24.01 -19.02
N ASN A 564 -28.32 23.49 -18.04
CA ASN A 564 -27.36 24.21 -17.21
C ASN A 564 -26.16 23.28 -16.88
N ILE A 565 -25.18 23.76 -16.11
CA ILE A 565 -23.96 23.00 -15.79
C ILE A 565 -24.23 21.66 -15.08
N ASP A 566 -25.29 21.56 -14.28
CA ASP A 566 -25.70 20.33 -13.59
C ASP A 566 -25.88 19.16 -14.56
N HIS A 567 -26.40 19.43 -15.76
CA HIS A 567 -26.57 18.43 -16.82
C HIS A 567 -25.23 17.93 -17.41
N SER A 568 -24.18 18.76 -17.35
CA SER A 568 -22.81 18.38 -17.75
C SER A 568 -22.15 17.50 -16.69
N MET A 569 -22.42 17.76 -15.41
CA MET A 569 -22.01 16.91 -14.30
C MET A 569 -22.75 15.56 -14.34
N GLU A 570 -24.06 15.56 -14.58
CA GLU A 570 -24.82 14.32 -14.79
C GLU A 570 -24.26 13.49 -15.96
N ALA A 571 -23.85 14.13 -17.06
CA ALA A 571 -23.19 13.44 -18.16
C ALA A 571 -21.84 12.80 -17.74
N PHE A 572 -20.99 13.54 -17.02
CA PHE A 572 -19.74 13.00 -16.47
C PHE A 572 -20.00 11.77 -15.58
N TRP A 573 -20.96 11.87 -14.65
CA TRP A 573 -21.30 10.79 -13.73
C TRP A 573 -21.94 9.59 -14.44
N GLN A 574 -22.75 9.82 -15.47
CA GLN A 574 -23.26 8.77 -16.35
C GLN A 574 -22.10 7.97 -16.97
N HIS A 575 -21.06 8.64 -17.47
CA HIS A 575 -19.92 8.00 -18.11
C HIS A 575 -19.02 7.30 -17.07
N ALA A 576 -18.69 7.97 -15.96
CA ALA A 576 -17.83 7.41 -14.91
C ALA A 576 -18.46 6.17 -14.25
N ILE A 577 -19.76 6.21 -13.92
CA ILE A 577 -20.44 5.14 -13.18
C ILE A 577 -20.97 4.04 -14.12
N ALA A 578 -21.58 4.40 -15.25
CA ALA A 578 -22.32 3.48 -16.12
C ALA A 578 -21.88 3.47 -17.60
N GLY A 579 -20.87 4.26 -17.99
CA GLY A 579 -20.33 4.28 -19.35
C GLY A 579 -19.72 2.93 -19.73
N ASN A 580 -20.02 2.47 -20.94
CA ASN A 580 -19.55 1.17 -21.45
C ASN A 580 -18.06 1.15 -21.80
N ASP A 581 -17.49 2.33 -22.10
CA ASP A 581 -16.12 2.63 -22.53
C ASP A 581 -15.26 3.18 -21.39
N GLN A 582 -15.23 2.44 -20.27
CA GLN A 582 -14.60 2.86 -19.02
C GLN A 582 -13.15 3.34 -19.13
N LEU A 583 -12.33 2.70 -19.96
CA LEU A 583 -10.94 3.15 -20.18
C LEU A 583 -10.91 4.54 -20.83
N ARG A 584 -11.84 4.83 -21.74
CA ARG A 584 -11.95 6.14 -22.41
C ARG A 584 -12.39 7.21 -21.44
N ALA A 585 -13.41 6.94 -20.62
CA ALA A 585 -13.84 7.86 -19.56
C ALA A 585 -12.72 8.14 -18.54
N ARG A 586 -11.95 7.11 -18.15
CA ARG A 586 -10.84 7.23 -17.19
C ARG A 586 -9.64 8.01 -17.76
N VAL A 587 -9.34 7.84 -19.05
CA VAL A 587 -8.29 8.60 -19.75
C VAL A 587 -8.75 10.02 -20.06
N MET A 588 -10.01 10.25 -20.44
CA MET A 588 -10.59 11.60 -20.58
C MET A 588 -10.45 12.38 -19.28
N PHE A 589 -10.77 11.77 -18.13
CA PHE A 589 -10.61 12.42 -16.82
C PHE A 589 -9.15 12.62 -16.39
N ALA A 590 -8.20 11.84 -16.93
CA ALA A 590 -6.77 12.13 -16.78
C ALA A 590 -6.34 13.32 -17.67
N LEU A 591 -6.88 13.41 -18.89
CA LEU A 591 -6.61 14.50 -19.83
C LEU A 591 -7.20 15.84 -19.38
N SER A 592 -8.41 15.86 -18.80
CA SER A 592 -9.01 17.10 -18.28
C SER A 592 -8.31 17.68 -17.04
N GLN A 593 -7.45 16.87 -16.40
CA GLN A 593 -6.53 17.30 -15.34
C GLN A 593 -5.18 17.82 -15.88
N ILE A 594 -4.92 17.70 -17.18
CA ILE A 594 -3.74 18.25 -17.86
C ILE A 594 -4.15 19.46 -18.70
N PHE A 595 -5.15 19.29 -19.56
CA PHE A 595 -5.74 20.33 -20.40
C PHE A 595 -7.01 20.86 -19.71
N VAL A 596 -6.82 21.88 -18.89
CA VAL A 596 -7.83 22.33 -17.92
C VAL A 596 -8.76 23.37 -18.52
N VAL A 597 -10.06 23.17 -18.31
CA VAL A 597 -11.13 24.16 -18.49
C VAL A 597 -12.07 24.03 -17.28
N SER A 598 -12.57 25.14 -16.75
CA SER A 598 -13.46 25.15 -15.58
C SER A 598 -14.76 25.90 -15.82
N CYS A 599 -15.88 25.38 -15.33
CA CYS A 599 -17.15 26.11 -15.24
C CYS A 599 -17.23 27.06 -14.03
N ASP A 600 -16.22 27.09 -13.15
CA ASP A 600 -16.06 28.16 -12.14
C ASP A 600 -15.53 29.47 -12.76
N SER A 601 -15.10 29.46 -14.03
CA SER A 601 -14.92 30.70 -14.78
C SER A 601 -16.29 31.30 -15.09
N GLY A 602 -16.54 32.54 -14.65
CA GLY A 602 -17.83 33.23 -14.83
C GLY A 602 -18.23 33.44 -16.30
N ALA A 603 -17.30 33.30 -17.25
CA ALA A 603 -17.59 33.31 -18.69
C ALA A 603 -18.07 31.94 -19.23
N LEU A 604 -18.00 30.87 -18.42
CA LEU A 604 -18.36 29.50 -18.77
C LEU A 604 -19.42 28.86 -17.83
N GLU A 605 -19.73 29.48 -16.69
CA GLU A 605 -20.71 29.01 -15.69
C GLU A 605 -22.09 28.67 -16.28
N ASN A 606 -22.47 29.30 -17.39
CA ASN A 606 -23.76 29.06 -18.07
C ASN A 606 -23.63 28.23 -19.36
N GLU A 607 -22.41 27.92 -19.82
CA GLU A 607 -22.13 27.39 -21.16
C GLU A 607 -22.01 25.85 -21.16
N ALA A 608 -23.02 25.18 -20.60
CA ALA A 608 -23.06 23.74 -20.35
C ALA A 608 -22.75 22.86 -21.58
N MET A 609 -23.27 23.25 -22.74
CA MET A 609 -23.00 22.55 -23.99
C MET A 609 -21.54 22.70 -24.44
N GLY A 610 -20.87 23.81 -24.11
CA GLY A 610 -19.45 24.01 -24.37
C GLY A 610 -18.56 23.16 -23.47
N ILE A 611 -18.83 23.15 -22.17
CA ILE A 611 -18.12 22.29 -21.20
C ILE A 611 -18.29 20.80 -21.56
N SER A 612 -19.50 20.36 -21.89
CA SER A 612 -19.75 18.99 -22.33
C SER A 612 -19.06 18.65 -23.66
N HIS A 613 -19.07 19.57 -24.64
CA HIS A 613 -18.37 19.36 -25.91
C HIS A 613 -16.84 19.37 -25.76
N TYR A 614 -16.29 20.09 -24.78
CA TYR A 614 -14.86 20.02 -24.46
C TYR A 614 -14.48 18.62 -23.93
N ALA A 615 -15.29 18.05 -23.03
CA ALA A 615 -15.12 16.66 -22.59
C ALA A 615 -15.28 15.64 -23.73
N ASP A 616 -16.05 15.96 -24.77
CA ASP A 616 -16.16 15.12 -25.98
C ASP A 616 -14.92 15.17 -26.87
N ILE A 617 -14.28 16.34 -27.04
CA ILE A 617 -12.95 16.44 -27.69
C ILE A 617 -11.91 15.57 -26.96
N LEU A 618 -11.89 15.62 -25.62
CA LEU A 618 -10.98 14.78 -24.83
C LEU A 618 -11.33 13.28 -24.93
N SER A 619 -12.62 12.92 -25.02
CA SER A 619 -13.08 11.54 -25.18
C SER A 619 -12.75 10.94 -26.55
N LEU A 620 -12.93 11.73 -27.61
CA LEU A 620 -12.54 11.41 -28.99
C LEU A 620 -11.03 11.10 -29.05
N ASN A 621 -10.21 11.99 -28.52
CA ASN A 621 -8.76 11.94 -28.65
C ASN A 621 -8.06 11.06 -27.60
N ALA A 622 -8.76 10.54 -26.58
CA ALA A 622 -8.19 9.67 -25.55
C ALA A 622 -7.33 8.50 -26.07
N PHE A 623 -7.63 8.00 -27.28
CA PHE A 623 -6.85 6.97 -28.00
C PHE A 623 -6.46 7.42 -29.43
N GLY A 624 -6.35 8.73 -29.65
CA GLY A 624 -6.07 9.38 -30.94
C GLY A 624 -4.63 9.90 -31.05
N ASP A 625 -4.43 10.89 -31.91
CA ASP A 625 -3.16 11.59 -32.08
C ASP A 625 -3.08 12.84 -31.18
N PHE A 626 -1.96 12.98 -30.47
CA PHE A 626 -1.69 14.11 -29.58
C PHE A 626 -1.66 15.46 -30.31
N ARG A 627 -1.10 15.52 -31.53
CA ARG A 627 -0.95 16.79 -32.27
C ARG A 627 -2.31 17.29 -32.80
N GLN A 628 -3.15 16.38 -33.27
CA GLN A 628 -4.56 16.63 -33.60
C GLN A 628 -5.31 17.12 -32.36
N MET A 629 -5.19 16.40 -31.23
CA MET A 629 -5.83 16.77 -29.97
C MET A 629 -5.44 18.18 -29.51
N LEU A 630 -4.14 18.50 -29.53
CA LEU A 630 -3.62 19.81 -29.15
C LEU A 630 -4.22 20.94 -30.01
N GLY A 631 -4.38 20.71 -31.32
CA GLY A 631 -5.04 21.66 -32.22
C GLY A 631 -6.54 21.82 -31.94
N GLN A 632 -7.24 20.73 -31.67
CA GLN A 632 -8.67 20.77 -31.33
C GLN A 632 -8.93 21.43 -29.96
N ILE A 633 -8.03 21.24 -28.99
CA ILE A 633 -8.07 21.92 -27.69
C ILE A 633 -7.81 23.42 -27.86
N THR A 634 -6.75 23.79 -28.60
CA THR A 634 -6.37 25.19 -28.88
C THR A 634 -7.52 25.97 -29.51
N LEU A 635 -8.21 25.37 -30.49
CA LEU A 635 -9.34 26.00 -31.15
C LEU A 635 -10.70 25.74 -30.49
N HIS A 636 -10.78 25.09 -29.32
CA HIS A 636 -12.08 24.91 -28.66
C HIS A 636 -12.53 26.22 -28.01
N PRO A 637 -13.75 26.74 -28.28
CA PRO A 637 -14.17 28.02 -27.71
C PRO A 637 -14.14 28.07 -26.18
N SER A 638 -14.40 26.96 -25.48
CA SER A 638 -14.32 26.92 -24.01
C SER A 638 -12.87 27.06 -23.50
N MET A 639 -11.87 26.53 -24.22
CA MET A 639 -10.46 26.78 -23.91
C MET A 639 -10.07 28.22 -24.24
N GLY A 640 -10.49 28.72 -25.41
CA GLY A 640 -10.25 30.10 -25.82
C GLY A 640 -10.83 31.14 -24.85
N VAL A 641 -11.97 30.86 -24.23
CA VAL A 641 -12.57 31.68 -23.17
C VAL A 641 -11.92 31.49 -21.80
N TYR A 642 -11.36 30.30 -21.51
CA TYR A 642 -10.73 30.02 -20.22
C TYR A 642 -9.32 30.64 -20.09
N LEU A 643 -8.60 30.82 -21.20
CA LEU A 643 -7.23 31.37 -21.25
C LEU A 643 -7.09 32.56 -22.24
N ASP A 644 -8.16 33.33 -22.43
CA ASP A 644 -8.21 34.59 -23.18
C ASP A 644 -7.72 34.59 -24.65
N MET A 645 -7.52 33.41 -25.27
CA MET A 645 -7.24 33.32 -26.71
C MET A 645 -8.45 33.72 -27.57
N LEU A 646 -9.68 33.50 -27.09
CA LEU A 646 -10.88 33.89 -27.81
C LEU A 646 -10.97 35.42 -27.84
N LYS A 647 -10.92 35.97 -29.06
CA LYS A 647 -10.76 37.39 -29.35
C LYS A 647 -9.44 38.03 -28.91
N ASN A 648 -8.36 37.25 -28.81
CA ASN A 648 -7.02 37.82 -28.77
C ASN A 648 -6.76 38.61 -30.08
N ASP A 649 -6.39 39.88 -29.97
CA ASP A 649 -6.19 40.79 -31.12
C ASP A 649 -4.69 41.06 -31.31
N LYS A 650 -4.29 41.43 -32.52
CA LYS A 650 -2.89 41.76 -32.84
C LYS A 650 -2.40 43.02 -32.11
N GLY A 651 -1.08 43.14 -31.98
CA GLY A 651 -0.45 44.33 -31.40
C GLY A 651 -0.84 45.62 -32.14
N ASP A 652 -1.03 46.70 -31.39
CA ASP A 652 -1.31 48.04 -31.91
C ASP A 652 -0.48 49.08 -31.13
N PRO A 653 0.66 49.52 -31.68
CA PRO A 653 1.51 50.54 -31.08
C PRO A 653 0.84 51.91 -30.91
N SER A 654 -0.29 52.19 -31.59
CA SER A 654 -1.01 53.47 -31.44
C SER A 654 -1.88 53.52 -30.17
N THR A 655 -2.29 52.36 -29.65
CA THR A 655 -3.01 52.23 -28.37
C THR A 655 -2.18 51.62 -27.25
N GLY A 656 -0.95 51.17 -27.53
CA GLY A 656 -0.09 50.47 -26.57
C GLY A 656 -0.63 49.07 -26.23
N ARG A 657 -1.40 48.47 -27.14
CA ARG A 657 -2.04 47.17 -26.94
C ARG A 657 -1.14 46.06 -27.46
N GLU A 658 -0.81 45.11 -26.59
CA GLU A 658 -0.12 43.88 -26.97
C GLU A 658 -1.07 42.66 -27.02
N PRO A 659 -0.72 41.60 -27.76
CA PRO A 659 -1.44 40.32 -27.73
C PRO A 659 -1.50 39.69 -26.34
N ASN A 660 -2.61 39.03 -26.01
CA ASN A 660 -2.75 38.30 -24.75
C ASN A 660 -1.89 37.02 -24.77
N GLU A 661 -1.05 36.88 -23.74
CA GLU A 661 -0.10 35.79 -23.58
C GLU A 661 -0.64 34.55 -22.87
N ASN A 662 -1.78 34.62 -22.17
CA ASN A 662 -2.21 33.62 -21.20
C ASN A 662 -2.22 32.20 -21.81
N PHE A 663 -2.85 32.03 -22.97
CA PHE A 663 -2.82 30.74 -23.67
C PHE A 663 -1.42 30.35 -24.19
N ALA A 664 -0.59 31.31 -24.63
CA ALA A 664 0.78 31.04 -25.08
C ALA A 664 1.69 30.57 -23.94
N ARG A 665 1.47 31.08 -22.73
CA ARG A 665 2.16 30.67 -21.50
C ARG A 665 1.74 29.25 -21.13
N GLU A 666 0.44 28.98 -20.95
CA GLU A 666 0.00 27.67 -20.44
C GLU A 666 0.11 26.53 -21.47
N ILE A 667 0.01 26.79 -22.78
CA ILE A 667 0.25 25.74 -23.78
C ILE A 667 1.68 25.20 -23.69
N LEU A 668 2.67 26.04 -23.41
CA LEU A 668 4.05 25.62 -23.19
C LEU A 668 4.25 25.08 -21.77
N GLN A 669 3.86 25.86 -20.75
CA GLN A 669 4.15 25.64 -19.33
C GLN A 669 3.46 24.40 -18.75
N LEU A 670 2.16 24.21 -19.03
CA LEU A 670 1.32 23.18 -18.39
C LEU A 670 0.91 22.07 -19.34
N PHE A 671 0.72 22.38 -20.63
CA PHE A 671 0.09 21.45 -21.58
C PHE A 671 1.08 20.69 -22.47
N THR A 672 2.34 21.13 -22.64
CA THR A 672 3.27 20.48 -23.59
C THR A 672 4.73 20.31 -23.15
N VAL A 673 5.47 21.38 -22.84
CA VAL A 673 6.95 21.31 -22.71
C VAL A 673 7.46 21.56 -21.29
N GLY A 674 6.74 22.27 -20.43
CA GLY A 674 7.22 22.68 -19.12
C GLY A 674 8.30 23.78 -19.18
N LEU A 675 8.83 24.15 -18.01
CA LEU A 675 9.80 25.25 -17.83
C LEU A 675 11.26 24.86 -18.15
N TYR A 676 11.61 23.57 -18.06
CA TYR A 676 12.98 23.08 -18.20
C TYR A 676 13.09 21.94 -19.20
N GLN A 677 14.18 21.89 -19.94
CA GLN A 677 14.51 20.77 -20.83
C GLN A 677 14.60 19.48 -20.02
N LEU A 678 13.97 18.43 -20.53
CA LEU A 678 13.93 17.13 -19.90
C LEU A 678 14.83 16.16 -20.68
N ASN A 679 15.51 15.30 -19.93
CA ASN A 679 16.03 14.06 -20.48
C ASN A 679 14.85 13.16 -20.92
N PRO A 680 15.06 12.19 -21.83
CA PRO A 680 14.00 11.26 -22.27
C PRO A 680 13.33 10.43 -21.16
N ASP A 681 13.93 10.38 -19.96
CA ASP A 681 13.42 9.73 -18.75
C ASP A 681 12.66 10.69 -17.79
N GLY A 682 12.48 11.96 -18.16
CA GLY A 682 11.80 12.97 -17.36
C GLY A 682 12.62 13.56 -16.21
N THR A 683 13.92 13.25 -16.10
CA THR A 683 14.85 14.00 -15.24
C THR A 683 15.22 15.35 -15.88
N LEU A 684 15.67 16.32 -15.07
CA LEU A 684 16.09 17.63 -15.57
C LEU A 684 17.39 17.51 -16.38
N LYS A 685 17.43 18.15 -17.56
CA LYS A 685 18.67 18.30 -18.33
C LYS A 685 19.44 19.51 -17.81
N LEU A 686 20.68 19.30 -17.39
CA LEU A 686 21.52 20.31 -16.74
C LEU A 686 22.57 20.90 -17.71
N ASN A 687 22.95 22.15 -17.48
CA ASN A 687 24.06 22.82 -18.16
C ASN A 687 25.41 22.46 -17.50
N ALA A 688 26.51 22.99 -18.04
CA ALA A 688 27.88 22.76 -17.54
C ALA A 688 28.07 23.12 -16.04
N ASP A 689 27.31 24.08 -15.53
CA ASP A 689 27.34 24.56 -14.14
C ASP A 689 26.45 23.73 -13.19
N GLY A 690 25.76 22.71 -13.71
CA GLY A 690 24.83 21.87 -12.94
C GLY A 690 23.42 22.47 -12.78
N LEU A 691 23.10 23.57 -13.46
CA LEU A 691 21.79 24.22 -13.41
C LEU A 691 20.85 23.71 -14.53
N PRO A 692 19.54 23.55 -14.27
CA PRO A 692 18.57 23.19 -15.31
C PRO A 692 18.54 24.15 -16.50
N ILE A 693 18.44 23.59 -17.72
CA ILE A 693 18.34 24.36 -18.96
C ILE A 693 16.87 24.72 -19.22
N GLU A 694 16.56 25.99 -19.48
CA GLU A 694 15.20 26.47 -19.78
C GLU A 694 14.69 26.05 -21.16
N THR A 695 13.37 25.95 -21.31
CA THR A 695 12.68 25.64 -22.58
C THR A 695 12.43 26.86 -23.44
N TYR A 696 12.17 28.01 -22.82
CA TYR A 696 11.81 29.27 -23.47
C TYR A 696 12.12 30.47 -22.56
N ASN A 697 12.18 31.65 -23.17
CA ASN A 697 12.25 32.95 -22.49
C ASN A 697 10.92 33.73 -22.68
N GLN A 698 10.83 34.93 -22.10
CA GLN A 698 9.66 35.82 -22.23
C GLN A 698 9.38 36.22 -23.69
N GLU A 699 10.41 36.56 -24.47
CA GLU A 699 10.31 36.86 -25.92
C GLU A 699 9.66 35.72 -26.71
N THR A 700 9.91 34.46 -26.36
CA THR A 700 9.26 33.30 -26.98
C THR A 700 7.75 33.28 -26.70
N ILE A 701 7.31 33.73 -25.51
CA ILE A 701 5.89 33.83 -25.17
C ILE A 701 5.23 34.95 -25.98
N GLU A 702 5.85 36.12 -26.06
CA GLU A 702 5.35 37.27 -26.84
C GLU A 702 5.20 36.91 -28.33
N ASN A 703 6.21 36.24 -28.91
CA ASN A 703 6.15 35.75 -30.28
C ASN A 703 5.10 34.65 -30.49
N LEU A 704 4.86 33.79 -29.50
CA LEU A 704 3.83 32.76 -29.57
C LEU A 704 2.42 33.34 -29.33
N ALA A 705 2.27 34.36 -28.49
CA ALA A 705 1.01 35.09 -28.29
C ALA A 705 0.52 35.69 -29.60
N ARG A 706 1.45 36.25 -30.41
CA ARG A 706 1.19 36.75 -31.76
C ARG A 706 0.61 35.67 -32.71
N VAL A 707 1.01 34.40 -32.60
CA VAL A 707 0.39 33.27 -33.36
C VAL A 707 -1.08 33.07 -32.99
N PHE A 708 -1.45 33.27 -31.73
CA PHE A 708 -2.80 33.03 -31.21
C PHE A 708 -3.73 34.25 -31.34
N THR A 709 -3.36 35.27 -32.11
CA THR A 709 -4.21 36.43 -32.45
C THR A 709 -5.19 36.10 -33.58
N GLY A 710 -6.35 36.78 -33.60
CA GLY A 710 -7.31 36.70 -34.70
C GLY A 710 -8.26 35.50 -34.67
N TRP A 711 -8.57 34.93 -33.50
CA TRP A 711 -9.47 33.76 -33.37
C TRP A 711 -10.77 34.10 -32.63
N ASN A 712 -11.91 33.64 -33.15
CA ASN A 712 -13.25 33.91 -32.57
C ASN A 712 -14.23 32.76 -32.94
N PHE A 713 -15.47 32.79 -32.46
CA PHE A 713 -16.48 31.76 -32.75
C PHE A 713 -16.68 31.51 -34.26
N ALA A 714 -16.78 30.24 -34.63
CA ALA A 714 -17.13 29.83 -35.99
C ALA A 714 -18.52 30.31 -36.41
N ASN A 715 -18.66 30.61 -37.71
CA ASN A 715 -19.90 31.01 -38.37
C ASN A 715 -20.54 32.30 -37.80
N SER A 716 -19.79 33.06 -37.00
CA SER A 716 -20.24 34.28 -36.31
C SER A 716 -19.64 35.58 -36.89
N ARG A 717 -19.01 35.52 -38.07
CA ARG A 717 -18.28 36.63 -38.70
C ARG A 717 -19.15 37.41 -39.70
N ASP A 718 -19.39 38.68 -39.41
CA ASP A 718 -19.98 39.62 -40.37
C ASP A 718 -18.88 40.20 -41.26
N THR A 719 -18.76 39.67 -42.49
CA THR A 719 -17.75 40.13 -43.47
C THR A 719 -18.02 41.52 -44.01
N THR A 720 -19.18 42.13 -43.73
CA THR A 720 -19.45 43.55 -44.04
C THR A 720 -18.91 44.50 -42.97
N LYS A 721 -18.53 43.98 -41.80
CA LYS A 721 -17.96 44.74 -40.67
C LYS A 721 -16.68 44.09 -40.13
N PRO A 722 -15.62 43.94 -40.96
CA PRO A 722 -14.37 43.27 -40.56
C PRO A 722 -13.64 43.93 -39.38
N TRP A 723 -14.02 45.16 -38.99
CA TRP A 723 -13.51 45.86 -37.80
C TRP A 723 -14.24 45.48 -36.49
N GLN A 724 -15.30 44.67 -36.52
CA GLN A 724 -16.15 44.43 -35.36
C GLN A 724 -15.59 43.34 -34.43
N TRP A 725 -14.63 43.70 -33.58
CA TRP A 725 -14.04 42.80 -32.57
C TRP A 725 -14.86 42.67 -31.28
N THR A 726 -16.17 42.47 -31.41
CA THR A 726 -17.09 42.26 -30.26
C THR A 726 -17.33 40.77 -30.00
N TRP A 727 -17.93 40.45 -28.86
CA TRP A 727 -18.57 39.14 -28.72
C TRP A 727 -19.71 39.05 -29.76
N PRO A 728 -19.83 37.95 -30.51
CA PRO A 728 -20.89 37.81 -31.49
C PRO A 728 -22.24 37.49 -30.82
N PRO A 729 -23.39 37.84 -31.47
CA PRO A 729 -24.72 37.49 -30.96
C PRO A 729 -24.98 35.98 -30.87
N VAL A 730 -24.30 35.18 -31.70
CA VAL A 730 -24.41 33.71 -31.70
C VAL A 730 -23.05 33.11 -31.34
N ARG A 731 -23.04 32.20 -30.36
CA ARG A 731 -21.84 31.57 -29.79
C ARG A 731 -21.84 30.07 -30.03
N HIS A 732 -21.15 29.63 -31.08
CA HIS A 732 -21.17 28.23 -31.49
C HIS A 732 -20.15 27.35 -30.73
N PHE A 733 -20.38 27.10 -29.43
CA PHE A 733 -19.49 26.29 -28.57
C PHE A 733 -19.28 24.81 -29.01
N ARG A 734 -20.10 24.29 -29.94
CA ARG A 734 -19.91 22.95 -30.56
C ARG A 734 -19.02 22.98 -31.82
N LEU A 735 -18.53 24.15 -32.24
CA LEU A 735 -17.64 24.32 -33.38
C LEU A 735 -16.30 24.87 -32.90
N LEU A 736 -15.20 24.44 -33.53
CA LEU A 736 -13.88 25.02 -33.28
C LEU A 736 -13.84 26.46 -33.79
N MET A 737 -13.06 27.33 -33.14
CA MET A 737 -12.86 28.72 -33.52
C MET A 737 -12.38 28.86 -34.98
N GLN A 738 -12.82 29.93 -35.64
CA GLN A 738 -12.40 30.30 -36.99
C GLN A 738 -11.51 31.55 -36.95
N ALA A 739 -10.66 31.68 -37.95
CA ALA A 739 -9.77 32.82 -38.11
C ALA A 739 -10.50 34.06 -38.65
N TRP A 740 -10.08 35.22 -38.16
CA TRP A 740 -10.47 36.55 -38.58
C TRP A 740 -9.17 37.30 -38.96
N PRO A 741 -8.68 37.17 -40.20
CA PRO A 741 -7.33 37.60 -40.58
C PRO A 741 -7.03 39.09 -40.34
N GLU A 742 -8.05 39.94 -40.29
CA GLU A 742 -7.89 41.37 -39.99
C GLU A 742 -7.38 41.62 -38.56
N HIS A 743 -7.60 40.68 -37.64
CA HIS A 743 -7.18 40.72 -36.23
C HIS A 743 -5.95 39.85 -35.92
N HIS A 744 -5.30 39.30 -36.94
CA HIS A 744 -4.08 38.50 -36.80
C HIS A 744 -2.81 39.33 -37.01
N ASP A 745 -1.75 39.01 -36.27
CA ASP A 745 -0.41 39.54 -36.44
C ASP A 745 0.27 38.92 -37.68
N THR A 746 0.62 39.72 -38.68
CA THR A 746 1.26 39.24 -39.91
C THR A 746 2.78 39.40 -39.93
N GLY A 747 3.42 39.74 -38.80
CA GLY A 747 4.88 39.83 -38.70
C GLY A 747 5.55 38.46 -38.58
N GLU A 748 6.88 38.41 -38.77
CA GLU A 748 7.68 37.23 -38.45
C GLU A 748 7.64 36.93 -36.94
N LYS A 749 7.65 35.65 -36.55
CA LYS A 749 7.58 35.22 -35.15
C LYS A 749 8.67 34.19 -34.86
N VAL A 750 9.45 34.39 -33.80
CA VAL A 750 10.53 33.47 -33.38
C VAL A 750 10.07 32.66 -32.17
N LEU A 751 10.03 31.34 -32.31
CA LEU A 751 9.52 30.39 -31.31
C LEU A 751 10.65 29.52 -30.73
N LEU A 752 10.26 28.50 -29.94
CA LEU A 752 11.14 27.50 -29.31
C LEU A 752 12.36 27.13 -30.18
N ASN A 753 13.55 27.11 -29.58
CA ASN A 753 14.82 26.74 -30.26
C ASN A 753 15.12 27.57 -31.53
N GLY A 754 14.62 28.80 -31.64
CA GLY A 754 14.88 29.72 -32.76
C GLY A 754 14.09 29.41 -34.04
N PHE A 755 13.04 28.58 -33.96
CA PHE A 755 12.17 28.29 -35.11
C PHE A 755 11.42 29.54 -35.57
N ARG A 756 11.43 29.82 -36.88
CA ARG A 756 10.85 31.03 -37.46
C ARG A 756 9.55 30.73 -38.19
N VAL A 757 8.48 31.40 -37.79
CA VAL A 757 7.22 31.48 -38.54
C VAL A 757 7.32 32.70 -39.48
N PRO A 758 7.32 32.52 -40.82
CA PRO A 758 7.48 33.61 -41.78
C PRO A 758 6.38 34.66 -41.69
N ALA A 759 6.74 35.92 -41.94
CA ALA A 759 5.79 37.02 -42.09
C ALA A 759 4.78 36.78 -43.24
N SER A 760 3.60 37.38 -43.12
CA SER A 760 2.50 37.33 -44.09
C SER A 760 1.95 35.94 -44.43
N GLN A 761 2.11 34.96 -43.53
CA GLN A 761 1.33 33.72 -43.53
C GLN A 761 -0.13 33.97 -43.09
N THR A 762 -1.00 32.95 -43.24
CA THR A 762 -2.40 33.01 -42.76
C THR A 762 -2.48 32.50 -41.31
N PRO A 763 -3.49 32.90 -40.53
CA PRO A 763 -3.59 32.52 -39.11
C PRO A 763 -3.59 31.00 -38.91
N GLU A 764 -4.24 30.25 -39.80
CA GLU A 764 -4.26 28.78 -39.78
C GLU A 764 -2.89 28.17 -40.06
N LYS A 765 -2.04 28.85 -40.84
CA LYS A 765 -0.69 28.40 -41.19
C LYS A 765 0.30 28.67 -40.06
N ASP A 766 0.28 29.87 -39.48
CA ASP A 766 1.01 30.21 -38.25
C ASP A 766 0.69 29.22 -37.14
N LEU A 767 -0.61 29.02 -36.87
CA LEU A 767 -1.08 28.08 -35.85
C LEU A 767 -0.64 26.65 -36.14
N LYS A 768 -0.71 26.21 -37.40
CA LYS A 768 -0.26 24.86 -37.77
C LYS A 768 1.23 24.69 -37.52
N ASP A 769 2.06 25.59 -38.03
CA ASP A 769 3.52 25.49 -37.94
C ASP A 769 4.00 25.57 -36.49
N ALA A 770 3.44 26.48 -35.68
CA ALA A 770 3.74 26.60 -34.26
C ALA A 770 3.36 25.32 -33.48
N LEU A 771 2.14 24.81 -33.64
CA LEU A 771 1.70 23.59 -32.93
C LEU A 771 2.40 22.32 -33.42
N ASP A 772 2.77 22.24 -34.71
CA ASP A 772 3.60 21.16 -35.24
C ASP A 772 4.99 21.16 -34.58
N HIS A 773 5.61 22.32 -34.45
CA HIS A 773 6.92 22.48 -33.79
C HIS A 773 6.85 22.15 -32.30
N ILE A 774 5.83 22.68 -31.59
CA ILE A 774 5.60 22.40 -30.16
C ILE A 774 5.41 20.89 -29.93
N ALA A 775 4.56 20.20 -30.69
CA ALA A 775 4.31 18.76 -30.49
C ALA A 775 5.53 17.88 -30.82
N ASN A 776 6.43 18.35 -31.70
CA ASN A 776 7.69 17.69 -32.01
C ASN A 776 8.82 18.01 -31.02
N HIS A 777 8.63 18.97 -30.10
CA HIS A 777 9.64 19.30 -29.10
C HIS A 777 10.00 18.09 -28.22
N PRO A 778 11.29 17.83 -27.92
CA PRO A 778 11.72 16.63 -27.19
C PRO A 778 11.04 16.42 -25.84
N ASN A 779 10.78 17.50 -25.08
CA ASN A 779 10.14 17.43 -23.76
C ASN A 779 8.74 16.81 -23.76
N VAL A 780 7.95 16.93 -24.84
CA VAL A 780 6.52 16.56 -24.80
C VAL A 780 6.32 15.10 -24.42
N ALA A 781 7.20 14.21 -24.90
CA ALA A 781 7.13 12.79 -24.61
C ALA A 781 7.29 12.47 -23.11
N PRO A 782 8.41 12.81 -22.42
CA PRO A 782 8.54 12.59 -20.98
C PRO A 782 7.57 13.43 -20.12
N PHE A 783 7.23 14.64 -20.54
CA PHE A 783 6.30 15.52 -19.82
C PHE A 783 4.88 14.93 -19.76
N ILE A 784 4.31 14.56 -20.91
CA ILE A 784 2.99 13.94 -21.00
C ILE A 784 2.99 12.52 -20.43
N ALA A 785 4.06 11.74 -20.64
CA ALA A 785 4.22 10.42 -20.03
C ALA A 785 4.13 10.50 -18.50
N ARG A 786 4.93 11.37 -17.86
CA ARG A 786 4.91 11.56 -16.40
C ARG A 786 3.52 11.93 -15.91
N GLN A 787 2.87 12.94 -16.51
CA GLN A 787 1.55 13.39 -16.05
C GLN A 787 0.47 12.30 -16.19
N LEU A 788 0.43 11.58 -17.31
CA LEU A 788 -0.54 10.48 -17.50
C LEU A 788 -0.29 9.31 -16.54
N ILE A 789 0.98 8.95 -16.27
CA ILE A 789 1.31 7.92 -15.27
C ILE A 789 0.87 8.37 -13.87
N GLN A 790 1.06 9.65 -13.52
CA GLN A 790 0.58 10.21 -12.25
C GLN A 790 -0.94 10.16 -12.10
N ARG A 791 -1.72 10.47 -13.15
CA ARG A 791 -3.19 10.41 -13.08
C ARG A 791 -3.74 8.97 -13.09
N LEU A 792 -3.00 7.98 -13.63
CA LEU A 792 -3.47 6.59 -13.78
C LEU A 792 -2.91 5.61 -12.74
N VAL A 793 -1.60 5.63 -12.44
CA VAL A 793 -0.89 4.52 -11.77
C VAL A 793 -0.22 4.93 -10.45
N THR A 794 0.77 5.84 -10.48
CA THR A 794 1.63 6.16 -9.32
C THR A 794 2.08 7.62 -9.37
N SER A 795 2.08 8.32 -8.22
CA SER A 795 2.46 9.74 -8.12
C SER A 795 3.97 9.94 -8.36
N ASN A 796 4.77 8.91 -8.10
CA ASN A 796 6.22 8.87 -8.32
C ASN A 796 6.57 7.70 -9.25
N PRO A 797 6.47 7.85 -10.58
CA PRO A 797 7.00 6.86 -11.52
C PRO A 797 8.53 6.93 -11.56
N SER A 798 9.21 5.80 -11.77
CA SER A 798 10.66 5.83 -11.97
C SER A 798 11.01 6.55 -13.28
N PRO A 799 12.23 7.12 -13.41
CA PRO A 799 12.73 7.60 -14.69
C PRO A 799 12.71 6.51 -15.77
N ALA A 800 12.95 5.25 -15.40
CA ALA A 800 12.91 4.12 -16.32
C ALA A 800 11.49 3.87 -16.87
N TYR A 801 10.43 4.10 -16.08
CA TYR A 801 9.03 4.01 -16.52
C TYR A 801 8.68 5.17 -17.45
N VAL A 802 9.00 6.41 -17.05
CA VAL A 802 8.80 7.59 -17.90
C VAL A 802 9.53 7.42 -19.23
N TYR A 803 10.76 6.92 -19.23
CA TYR A 803 11.54 6.60 -20.44
C TYR A 803 10.83 5.61 -21.36
N ARG A 804 10.31 4.49 -20.84
CA ARG A 804 9.61 3.46 -21.63
C ARG A 804 8.33 4.01 -22.27
N VAL A 805 7.57 4.83 -21.54
CA VAL A 805 6.33 5.44 -22.03
C VAL A 805 6.63 6.59 -23.00
N ALA A 806 7.63 7.43 -22.72
CA ALA A 806 8.10 8.49 -23.61
C ALA A 806 8.65 7.93 -24.93
N ALA A 807 9.37 6.79 -24.91
CA ALA A 807 9.77 6.08 -26.11
C ALA A 807 8.57 5.66 -26.97
N LYS A 808 7.44 5.26 -26.35
CA LYS A 808 6.19 4.93 -27.06
C LYS A 808 5.38 6.15 -27.51
N PHE A 809 5.50 7.30 -26.84
CA PHE A 809 5.04 8.58 -27.38
C PHE A 809 5.86 9.02 -28.60
N ASN A 810 7.19 8.84 -28.54
CA ASN A 810 8.11 9.18 -29.63
C ASN A 810 7.91 8.29 -30.87
N ASN A 811 7.66 6.99 -30.68
CA ASN A 811 7.37 6.04 -31.74
C ASN A 811 6.51 4.87 -31.20
N ASN A 812 5.27 4.75 -31.67
CA ASN A 812 4.36 3.68 -31.26
C ASN A 812 4.86 2.26 -31.59
N GLY A 813 5.73 2.12 -32.58
CA GLY A 813 6.21 0.86 -33.16
C GLY A 813 6.21 0.88 -34.70
N SER A 814 5.48 1.83 -35.30
CA SER A 814 5.32 2.00 -36.75
C SER A 814 5.80 3.36 -37.26
N GLY A 815 6.64 4.06 -36.47
CA GLY A 815 7.18 5.38 -36.81
C GLY A 815 6.26 6.57 -36.46
N VAL A 816 5.09 6.33 -35.87
CA VAL A 816 4.13 7.39 -35.51
C VAL A 816 4.44 7.94 -34.12
N ARG A 817 4.68 9.26 -34.04
CA ARG A 817 4.75 10.05 -32.82
C ARG A 817 3.34 10.43 -32.36
N GLY A 818 3.10 10.53 -31.05
CA GLY A 818 1.88 11.11 -30.49
C GLY A 818 0.67 10.18 -30.37
N ASP A 819 0.80 8.89 -30.73
CA ASP A 819 -0.27 7.89 -30.59
C ASP A 819 -0.63 7.63 -29.12
N LEU A 820 -1.72 8.25 -28.65
CA LEU A 820 -2.17 8.14 -27.26
C LEU A 820 -2.68 6.73 -26.91
N LYS A 821 -3.09 5.92 -27.89
CA LYS A 821 -3.47 4.52 -27.68
C LYS A 821 -2.24 3.68 -27.32
N ALA A 822 -1.14 3.89 -28.03
CA ALA A 822 0.15 3.26 -27.72
C ALA A 822 0.70 3.73 -26.37
N VAL A 823 0.55 5.02 -26.03
CA VAL A 823 0.96 5.58 -24.73
C VAL A 823 0.14 4.98 -23.59
N VAL A 824 -1.19 4.98 -23.66
CA VAL A 824 -2.08 4.40 -22.61
C VAL A 824 -1.80 2.90 -22.43
N ARG A 825 -1.58 2.16 -23.52
CA ARG A 825 -1.15 0.75 -23.49
C ARG A 825 0.20 0.59 -22.80
N ALA A 826 1.19 1.42 -23.13
CA ALA A 826 2.52 1.38 -22.52
C ALA A 826 2.45 1.67 -21.01
N ILE A 827 1.63 2.64 -20.59
CA ILE A 827 1.41 2.96 -19.17
C ILE A 827 0.84 1.75 -18.42
N LEU A 828 -0.30 1.21 -18.87
CA LEU A 828 -1.06 0.21 -18.10
C LEU A 828 -0.43 -1.19 -18.12
N LEU A 829 0.43 -1.49 -19.09
CA LEU A 829 1.15 -2.77 -19.21
C LEU A 829 2.61 -2.74 -18.73
N ASP A 830 3.10 -1.60 -18.23
CA ASP A 830 4.49 -1.47 -17.79
C ASP A 830 4.85 -2.41 -16.64
N TYR A 831 6.13 -2.75 -16.50
CA TYR A 831 6.65 -3.49 -15.36
C TYR A 831 6.24 -2.86 -14.03
N GLU A 832 6.36 -1.55 -13.87
CA GLU A 832 5.98 -0.85 -12.63
C GLU A 832 4.47 -0.79 -12.43
N ALA A 833 3.65 -0.81 -13.48
CA ALA A 833 2.19 -0.88 -13.34
C ALA A 833 1.70 -2.29 -12.95
N ARG A 834 2.35 -3.34 -13.46
CA ARG A 834 1.86 -4.73 -13.38
C ARG A 834 2.58 -5.60 -12.35
N SER A 835 3.87 -5.38 -12.10
CA SER A 835 4.67 -6.15 -11.14
C SER A 835 4.20 -5.91 -9.70
N LEU A 836 4.39 -6.92 -8.84
CA LEU A 836 4.18 -6.81 -7.40
C LEU A 836 5.50 -6.58 -6.63
N ASN A 837 6.65 -6.63 -7.30
CA ASN A 837 7.94 -6.41 -6.64
C ASN A 837 8.09 -4.96 -6.17
N VAL A 838 7.48 -4.01 -6.88
CA VAL A 838 7.62 -2.57 -6.65
C VAL A 838 6.62 -1.97 -5.66
N ILE A 839 5.59 -2.73 -5.24
CA ILE A 839 4.48 -2.15 -4.43
C ILE A 839 4.91 -1.76 -3.01
N ASN A 840 6.10 -2.16 -2.59
CA ASN A 840 6.69 -1.83 -1.30
C ASN A 840 7.86 -0.83 -1.43
N ASP A 841 8.20 -0.41 -2.64
CA ASP A 841 9.26 0.57 -2.89
C ASP A 841 8.84 1.95 -2.34
N GLN A 842 9.82 2.71 -1.85
CA GLN A 842 9.56 4.03 -1.26
C GLN A 842 8.97 4.98 -2.31
N GLY A 843 7.81 5.55 -2.01
CA GLY A 843 7.08 6.46 -2.90
C GLY A 843 6.22 5.80 -3.97
N TYR A 844 6.22 4.46 -4.09
CA TYR A 844 5.37 3.77 -5.04
C TYR A 844 3.88 3.85 -4.65
N GLY A 845 3.05 4.26 -5.62
CA GLY A 845 1.61 4.38 -5.51
C GLY A 845 1.13 5.82 -5.63
N LYS A 846 -0.18 6.03 -5.49
CA LYS A 846 -0.81 7.35 -5.42
C LYS A 846 -1.96 7.33 -4.43
N GLN A 847 -2.36 8.48 -3.91
CA GLN A 847 -3.67 8.56 -3.29
C GLN A 847 -4.75 8.45 -4.38
N ARG A 848 -5.83 7.71 -4.13
CA ARG A 848 -7.02 7.69 -4.97
C ARG A 848 -7.77 9.00 -4.76
N GLU A 849 -7.91 9.78 -5.83
CA GLU A 849 -8.66 11.03 -5.82
C GLU A 849 -10.07 10.84 -5.20
N PRO A 850 -10.58 11.79 -4.40
CA PRO A 850 -11.92 11.71 -3.80
C PRO A 850 -13.03 11.31 -4.80
N VAL A 851 -13.01 11.89 -6.01
CA VAL A 851 -13.98 11.60 -7.08
C VAL A 851 -13.90 10.15 -7.57
N ILE A 852 -12.69 9.58 -7.67
CA ILE A 852 -12.48 8.19 -8.11
C ILE A 852 -12.93 7.23 -7.01
N ARG A 853 -12.62 7.53 -5.73
CA ARG A 853 -13.13 6.75 -4.59
C ARG A 853 -14.65 6.70 -4.55
N PHE A 854 -15.32 7.82 -4.81
CA PHE A 854 -16.77 7.92 -4.88
C PHE A 854 -17.35 7.10 -6.05
N ALA A 855 -16.79 7.26 -7.25
CA ALA A 855 -17.19 6.48 -8.44
C ALA A 855 -17.00 4.97 -8.24
N HIS A 856 -15.90 4.53 -7.60
CA HIS A 856 -15.62 3.12 -7.31
C HIS A 856 -16.72 2.51 -6.45
N LEU A 857 -17.20 3.19 -5.39
CA LEU A 857 -18.33 2.68 -4.59
C LEU A 857 -19.62 2.55 -5.42
N PHE A 858 -19.95 3.55 -6.24
CA PHE A 858 -21.11 3.49 -7.14
C PHE A 858 -21.06 2.33 -8.15
N ARG A 859 -19.85 1.98 -8.63
CA ARG A 859 -19.61 0.86 -9.54
C ARG A 859 -19.65 -0.49 -8.81
N ALA A 860 -18.88 -0.63 -7.73
CA ALA A 860 -18.69 -1.86 -6.95
C ALA A 860 -19.99 -2.44 -6.38
N PHE A 861 -20.94 -1.57 -6.01
CA PHE A 861 -22.22 -1.97 -5.39
C PHE A 861 -23.44 -1.73 -6.29
N ASN A 862 -23.22 -1.43 -7.58
CA ASN A 862 -24.26 -1.17 -8.58
C ASN A 862 -25.31 -0.15 -8.06
N ILE A 863 -24.85 0.99 -7.53
CA ILE A 863 -25.73 2.05 -7.01
C ILE A 863 -26.35 2.77 -8.20
N ARG A 864 -27.69 2.80 -8.27
CA ARG A 864 -28.46 3.35 -9.41
C ARG A 864 -29.57 4.26 -8.93
N ASN A 865 -29.97 5.19 -9.80
CA ASN A 865 -31.25 5.88 -9.70
C ASN A 865 -32.32 5.10 -10.47
N ALA A 866 -33.56 5.13 -10.03
CA ALA A 866 -34.68 4.42 -10.68
C ALA A 866 -34.98 4.96 -12.09
N ASP A 867 -34.71 6.25 -12.35
CA ASP A 867 -34.84 6.88 -13.68
C ASP A 867 -33.54 6.86 -14.51
N GLY A 868 -32.49 6.22 -14.01
CA GLY A 868 -31.19 6.12 -14.66
C GLY A 868 -30.30 7.36 -14.63
N ARG A 869 -30.73 8.52 -14.07
CA ARG A 869 -29.94 9.77 -14.03
C ARG A 869 -29.11 9.91 -12.75
N TYR A 870 -27.81 10.20 -12.88
CA TYR A 870 -26.90 10.45 -11.74
C TYR A 870 -26.83 11.94 -11.36
N ARG A 871 -27.89 12.44 -10.72
CA ARG A 871 -28.02 13.83 -10.21
C ARG A 871 -27.02 14.13 -9.08
N ILE A 872 -25.78 14.40 -9.44
CA ILE A 872 -24.64 14.57 -8.55
C ILE A 872 -23.92 15.87 -8.96
N HIS A 873 -24.29 16.99 -8.33
CA HIS A 873 -24.00 18.33 -8.84
C HIS A 873 -23.05 19.16 -7.97
N HIS A 874 -23.00 18.92 -6.66
CA HIS A 874 -22.23 19.72 -5.69
C HIS A 874 -21.36 18.83 -4.80
N LEU A 875 -20.05 18.88 -4.98
CA LEU A 875 -19.05 18.07 -4.26
C LEU A 875 -17.77 18.86 -3.90
N GLU A 876 -17.69 20.11 -4.31
CA GLU A 876 -16.58 21.05 -4.17
C GLU A 876 -16.33 21.48 -2.71
N SER A 877 -17.36 21.44 -1.86
CA SER A 877 -17.20 21.76 -0.43
C SER A 877 -16.29 20.73 0.24
N PRO A 878 -15.18 21.14 0.90
CA PRO A 878 -14.37 20.23 1.69
C PRO A 878 -15.08 19.80 2.98
N LEU A 879 -16.00 20.61 3.53
CA LEU A 879 -16.69 20.30 4.79
C LEU A 879 -17.89 19.36 4.60
N TRP A 880 -18.60 19.46 3.48
CA TRP A 880 -19.85 18.75 3.23
C TRP A 880 -19.82 17.76 2.06
N GLY A 881 -18.80 17.85 1.21
CA GLY A 881 -18.61 17.03 0.01
C GLY A 881 -17.25 16.37 -0.04
N LEU A 882 -16.71 16.22 -1.24
CA LEU A 882 -15.44 15.53 -1.50
C LEU A 882 -14.22 16.46 -1.52
N GLY A 883 -14.43 17.79 -1.52
CA GLY A 883 -13.40 18.76 -1.87
C GLY A 883 -12.97 18.71 -3.35
N GLN A 884 -13.76 18.04 -4.20
CA GLN A 884 -13.46 17.77 -5.60
C GLN A 884 -14.76 17.53 -6.38
N ASN A 885 -15.08 18.40 -7.35
CA ASN A 885 -16.27 18.23 -8.21
C ASN A 885 -15.87 18.34 -9.68
N PRO A 886 -16.06 17.30 -10.52
CA PRO A 886 -15.79 17.35 -11.95
C PRO A 886 -16.27 18.64 -12.62
N LEU A 887 -15.47 19.14 -13.57
CA LEU A 887 -15.71 20.37 -14.33
C LEU A 887 -15.58 21.69 -13.53
N ARG A 888 -15.65 21.66 -12.19
CA ARG A 888 -15.33 22.77 -11.27
C ARG A 888 -13.87 22.71 -10.81
N ALA A 889 -12.95 23.04 -11.73
CA ALA A 889 -11.53 23.09 -11.45
C ALA A 889 -11.15 24.48 -10.88
N PRO A 890 -10.56 24.57 -9.66
CA PRO A 890 -10.35 25.86 -8.99
C PRO A 890 -9.17 26.67 -9.53
N THR A 891 -8.26 26.05 -10.30
CA THR A 891 -7.07 26.70 -10.87
C THR A 891 -6.70 26.11 -12.23
N VAL A 892 -5.78 26.76 -12.95
CA VAL A 892 -5.16 26.19 -14.18
C VAL A 892 -4.37 24.90 -13.93
N PHE A 893 -3.95 24.63 -12.68
CA PHE A 893 -3.37 23.35 -12.24
C PHE A 893 -4.44 22.29 -11.89
N ASN A 894 -5.68 22.50 -12.34
CA ASN A 894 -6.86 21.76 -11.93
C ASN A 894 -7.05 21.85 -10.39
N PHE A 895 -7.36 20.73 -9.71
CA PHE A 895 -7.40 20.67 -8.24
C PHE A 895 -6.01 20.72 -7.57
N PHE A 896 -4.95 20.24 -8.24
CA PHE A 896 -3.64 20.06 -7.63
C PHE A 896 -2.48 19.88 -8.64
N GLU A 897 -1.35 20.54 -8.35
CA GLU A 897 -0.14 20.54 -9.18
C GLU A 897 0.47 19.12 -9.26
N PRO A 898 0.92 18.66 -10.45
CA PRO A 898 1.63 17.38 -10.61
C PRO A 898 2.97 17.29 -9.84
N THR A 899 3.43 18.41 -9.27
CA THR A 899 4.66 18.52 -8.47
C THR A 899 4.42 18.78 -6.98
N PHE A 900 3.16 18.85 -6.51
CA PHE A 900 2.89 19.10 -5.09
C PHE A 900 3.42 17.95 -4.21
N ALA A 901 4.09 18.32 -3.12
CA ALA A 901 4.67 17.41 -2.14
C ALA A 901 4.26 17.87 -0.75
N GLN A 902 3.85 16.93 0.11
CA GLN A 902 3.50 17.22 1.50
C GLN A 902 4.78 17.43 2.33
N PRO A 903 4.84 18.44 3.22
CA PRO A 903 6.01 18.65 4.09
C PRO A 903 6.35 17.45 4.96
N GLY A 904 7.60 17.39 5.40
CA GLY A 904 8.12 16.24 6.14
C GLY A 904 8.49 15.07 5.22
N ALA A 905 8.32 13.84 5.70
CA ALA A 905 8.83 12.60 5.11
C ALA A 905 8.59 12.36 3.59
N ILE A 906 7.56 12.97 2.99
CA ILE A 906 7.34 12.91 1.54
C ILE A 906 8.32 13.85 0.80
N THR A 907 8.41 15.10 1.22
CA THR A 907 9.34 16.07 0.59
C THR A 907 10.80 15.78 0.94
N GLU A 908 11.08 15.29 2.15
CA GLU A 908 12.42 14.82 2.59
C GLU A 908 12.97 13.71 1.68
N ALA A 909 12.09 12.82 1.19
CA ALA A 909 12.43 11.76 0.27
C ALA A 909 12.50 12.20 -1.21
N GLY A 910 12.33 13.50 -1.50
CA GLY A 910 12.25 14.04 -2.87
C GLY A 910 11.00 13.59 -3.65
N LEU A 911 9.97 13.11 -2.95
CA LEU A 911 8.75 12.57 -3.55
C LEU A 911 7.67 13.65 -3.71
N VAL A 912 6.75 13.42 -4.64
CA VAL A 912 5.52 14.18 -4.80
C VAL A 912 4.30 13.33 -4.42
N ALA A 913 3.26 13.99 -3.94
CA ALA A 913 2.00 13.36 -3.56
C ALA A 913 0.83 14.29 -3.94
N PRO A 914 0.57 14.51 -5.26
CA PRO A 914 -0.22 15.62 -5.76
C PRO A 914 -1.61 15.76 -5.10
N GLU A 915 -2.29 14.64 -4.91
CA GLU A 915 -3.66 14.57 -4.39
C GLU A 915 -3.78 15.01 -2.92
N PHE A 916 -2.67 15.02 -2.17
CA PHE A 916 -2.67 15.44 -0.76
C PHE A 916 -2.95 16.94 -0.61
N LYS A 917 -2.76 17.77 -1.65
CA LYS A 917 -3.10 19.20 -1.60
C LYS A 917 -4.58 19.46 -1.26
N ILE A 918 -5.47 18.56 -1.70
CA ILE A 918 -6.91 18.62 -1.38
C ILE A 918 -7.30 17.72 -0.21
N THR A 919 -6.33 17.18 0.53
CA THR A 919 -6.53 16.28 1.68
C THR A 919 -6.12 16.99 2.97
N THR A 920 -7.05 17.77 3.52
CA THR A 920 -6.93 18.48 4.79
C THR A 920 -7.77 17.79 5.87
N GLU A 921 -7.59 18.15 7.13
CA GLU A 921 -8.41 17.66 8.24
C GLU A 921 -9.91 17.87 7.95
N THR A 922 -10.25 19.03 7.37
CA THR A 922 -11.62 19.36 6.93
C THR A 922 -12.12 18.42 5.82
N SER A 923 -11.35 18.21 4.75
CA SER A 923 -11.80 17.36 3.63
C SER A 923 -11.78 15.86 3.95
N ILE A 924 -10.96 15.42 4.92
CA ILE A 924 -11.05 14.09 5.51
C ILE A 924 -12.40 13.93 6.23
N ILE A 925 -12.82 14.89 7.05
CA ILE A 925 -14.12 14.84 7.74
C ILE A 925 -15.29 14.89 6.73
N GLY A 926 -15.28 15.84 5.80
CA GLY A 926 -16.34 15.98 4.79
C GLY A 926 -16.50 14.74 3.94
N SER A 927 -15.42 14.27 3.31
CA SER A 927 -15.48 13.08 2.47
C SER A 927 -15.84 11.81 3.27
N SER A 928 -15.40 11.70 4.53
CA SER A 928 -15.83 10.59 5.41
C SER A 928 -17.33 10.58 5.67
N ASN A 929 -17.94 11.76 5.83
CA ASN A 929 -19.38 11.92 5.97
C ASN A 929 -20.12 11.64 4.64
N THR A 930 -19.57 12.08 3.50
CA THR A 930 -20.14 11.79 2.17
C THR A 930 -20.15 10.28 1.88
N MET A 931 -19.04 9.57 2.12
CA MET A 931 -18.96 8.10 1.94
C MET A 931 -19.88 7.37 2.91
N ARG A 932 -20.01 7.84 4.17
CA ARG A 932 -20.98 7.30 5.13
C ARG A 932 -22.42 7.48 4.65
N GLY A 933 -22.75 8.67 4.14
CA GLY A 933 -24.07 8.98 3.57
C GLY A 933 -24.43 8.01 2.46
N LEU A 934 -23.54 7.88 1.46
CA LEU A 934 -23.70 6.95 0.34
C LEU A 934 -23.90 5.51 0.82
N ALA A 935 -23.06 5.03 1.75
CA ALA A 935 -23.14 3.66 2.24
C ALA A 935 -24.45 3.36 2.99
N PHE A 936 -24.86 4.24 3.90
CA PHE A 936 -25.99 3.99 4.80
C PHE A 936 -27.36 4.40 4.24
N ASN A 937 -27.42 5.53 3.54
CA ASN A 937 -28.67 6.19 3.14
C ASN A 937 -28.85 6.22 1.61
N GLY A 938 -27.81 5.90 0.83
CA GLY A 938 -27.73 6.25 -0.58
C GLY A 938 -27.40 7.74 -0.79
N TYR A 939 -27.51 8.19 -2.04
CA TYR A 939 -27.28 9.58 -2.42
C TYR A 939 -28.59 10.28 -2.83
N ASN A 940 -28.62 11.62 -2.76
CA ASN A 940 -29.77 12.47 -3.08
C ASN A 940 -31.10 12.00 -2.44
N GLY A 941 -31.18 12.08 -1.11
CA GLY A 941 -32.36 11.62 -0.36
C GLY A 941 -32.64 10.11 -0.40
N GLY A 942 -31.67 9.32 -0.90
CA GLY A 942 -31.83 7.88 -1.12
C GLY A 942 -32.39 7.51 -2.50
N SER A 943 -32.59 8.48 -3.41
CA SER A 943 -33.02 8.20 -4.79
C SER A 943 -31.98 7.40 -5.58
N MET A 944 -30.70 7.54 -5.24
CA MET A 944 -29.60 6.71 -5.75
C MET A 944 -29.14 5.74 -4.66
N THR A 945 -29.45 4.45 -4.81
CA THR A 945 -29.23 3.46 -3.74
C THR A 945 -28.96 2.05 -4.28
N THR A 946 -28.73 1.09 -3.38
CA THR A 946 -28.54 -0.34 -3.65
C THR A 946 -29.00 -1.16 -2.45
N THR A 947 -29.40 -2.41 -2.68
CA THR A 947 -29.86 -3.34 -1.62
C THR A 947 -28.71 -4.14 -0.99
N TYR A 948 -27.50 -4.05 -1.55
CA TYR A 948 -26.35 -4.90 -1.20
C TYR A 948 -26.64 -6.41 -1.23
N ALA A 949 -27.59 -6.86 -2.07
CA ALA A 949 -28.10 -8.24 -2.06
C ALA A 949 -27.05 -9.36 -2.21
N GLU A 950 -25.92 -9.10 -2.89
CA GLU A 950 -24.80 -10.05 -3.00
C GLU A 950 -23.98 -10.19 -1.70
N TYR A 951 -24.00 -9.16 -0.83
CA TYR A 951 -23.17 -9.04 0.36
C TYR A 951 -23.95 -9.34 1.65
N THR A 952 -25.25 -9.04 1.69
CA THR A 952 -26.11 -9.31 2.85
C THR A 952 -26.12 -10.79 3.28
N PRO A 953 -26.12 -11.81 2.39
CA PRO A 953 -25.96 -13.21 2.79
C PRO A 953 -24.61 -13.51 3.47
N LEU A 954 -23.54 -12.81 3.09
CA LEU A 954 -22.22 -12.93 3.71
C LEU A 954 -22.16 -12.28 5.10
N SER A 955 -23.11 -11.42 5.46
CA SER A 955 -23.12 -10.72 6.76
C SER A 955 -23.17 -11.65 7.97
N ALA A 956 -23.66 -12.89 7.81
CA ALA A 956 -23.64 -13.92 8.84
C ALA A 956 -22.23 -14.46 9.12
N ASN A 957 -21.31 -14.37 8.16
CA ASN A 957 -19.91 -14.77 8.27
C ASN A 957 -18.97 -13.58 7.98
N PRO A 958 -18.63 -12.77 8.99
CA PRO A 958 -17.80 -11.57 8.83
C PRO A 958 -16.47 -11.80 8.13
N ALA A 959 -15.83 -12.97 8.28
CA ALA A 959 -14.61 -13.29 7.55
C ALA A 959 -14.86 -13.29 6.03
N GLN A 960 -15.86 -14.03 5.57
CA GLN A 960 -16.22 -14.10 4.14
C GLN A 960 -16.72 -12.76 3.58
N LEU A 961 -17.42 -11.96 4.38
CA LEU A 961 -17.81 -10.59 3.98
C LEU A 961 -16.57 -9.70 3.80
N VAL A 962 -15.64 -9.69 4.76
CA VAL A 962 -14.42 -8.89 4.69
C VAL A 962 -13.50 -9.40 3.57
N ASP A 963 -13.41 -10.71 3.33
CA ASP A 963 -12.66 -11.30 2.21
C ASP A 963 -13.22 -10.89 0.84
N ARG A 964 -14.56 -10.87 0.68
CA ARG A 964 -15.20 -10.38 -0.54
C ARG A 964 -14.95 -8.88 -0.76
N LEU A 965 -15.06 -8.08 0.30
CA LEU A 965 -14.82 -6.63 0.21
C LEU A 965 -13.33 -6.30 0.01
N ASN A 966 -12.41 -7.10 0.53
CA ASN A 966 -10.97 -6.95 0.32
C ASN A 966 -10.62 -7.06 -1.18
N LEU A 967 -11.24 -8.00 -1.90
CA LEU A 967 -11.07 -8.10 -3.34
C LEU A 967 -11.69 -6.90 -4.08
N THR A 968 -12.96 -6.57 -3.78
CA THR A 968 -13.73 -5.55 -4.52
C THR A 968 -13.20 -4.11 -4.33
N LEU A 969 -12.72 -3.77 -3.13
CA LEU A 969 -12.34 -2.40 -2.76
C LEU A 969 -10.82 -2.22 -2.67
N THR A 970 -10.13 -3.10 -1.96
CA THR A 970 -8.69 -2.96 -1.65
C THR A 970 -7.79 -3.86 -2.52
N ASN A 971 -8.31 -4.49 -3.57
CA ASN A 971 -7.55 -5.35 -4.48
C ASN A 971 -6.72 -6.42 -3.75
N ASN A 972 -7.28 -7.09 -2.74
CA ASN A 972 -6.59 -8.03 -1.84
C ASN A 972 -5.37 -7.47 -1.07
N ALA A 973 -5.23 -6.14 -0.94
CA ALA A 973 -4.13 -5.48 -0.23
C ALA A 973 -4.45 -5.04 1.21
N MET A 974 -5.62 -5.40 1.76
CA MET A 974 -5.99 -5.15 3.17
C MET A 974 -4.97 -5.78 4.14
N SER A 975 -4.51 -5.00 5.11
CA SER A 975 -3.65 -5.49 6.20
C SER A 975 -4.41 -6.38 7.19
N ASP A 976 -3.69 -7.25 7.90
CA ASP A 976 -4.24 -8.01 9.02
C ASP A 976 -4.79 -7.11 10.14
N GLU A 977 -4.22 -5.91 10.32
CA GLU A 977 -4.72 -4.93 11.29
C GLU A 977 -6.07 -4.34 10.86
N LEU A 978 -6.22 -3.89 9.61
CA LEU A 978 -7.49 -3.43 9.08
C LEU A 978 -8.53 -4.56 9.12
N ARG A 979 -8.14 -5.79 8.75
CA ARG A 979 -9.00 -6.98 8.85
C ARG A 979 -9.47 -7.22 10.28
N ALA A 980 -8.58 -7.18 11.27
CA ALA A 980 -8.93 -7.36 12.68
C ALA A 980 -9.91 -6.27 13.15
N ARG A 981 -9.62 -4.99 12.86
CA ARG A 981 -10.49 -3.85 13.19
C ARG A 981 -11.89 -3.99 12.58
N LEU A 982 -11.97 -4.39 11.31
CA LEU A 982 -13.25 -4.65 10.62
C LEU A 982 -14.00 -5.83 11.25
N LEU A 983 -13.33 -6.95 11.55
CA LEU A 983 -13.97 -8.09 12.19
C LEU A 983 -14.50 -7.75 13.59
N THR A 984 -13.80 -6.93 14.37
CA THR A 984 -14.29 -6.42 15.66
C THR A 984 -15.53 -5.53 15.47
N ALA A 985 -15.48 -4.56 14.54
CA ALA A 985 -16.59 -3.64 14.27
C ALA A 985 -17.84 -4.33 13.72
N ILE A 986 -17.68 -5.35 12.86
CA ILE A 986 -18.81 -6.13 12.32
C ILE A 986 -19.39 -7.06 13.40
N ASN A 987 -18.56 -7.59 14.30
CA ASN A 987 -19.03 -8.48 15.37
C ASN A 987 -19.73 -7.77 16.54
N SER A 988 -19.56 -6.46 16.73
CA SER A 988 -20.39 -5.71 17.70
C SER A 988 -21.85 -5.52 17.25
N ILE A 989 -22.13 -5.69 15.96
CA ILE A 989 -23.48 -5.60 15.38
C ILE A 989 -24.12 -7.01 15.35
N PRO A 990 -25.24 -7.26 16.05
CA PRO A 990 -25.88 -8.58 16.10
C PRO A 990 -26.58 -8.97 14.79
N THR A 991 -26.70 -10.27 14.52
CA THR A 991 -27.33 -10.80 13.29
C THR A 991 -28.84 -11.06 13.41
N SER A 992 -29.44 -10.85 14.57
CA SER A 992 -30.82 -11.25 14.90
C SER A 992 -31.94 -10.38 14.29
N ARG A 993 -31.58 -9.41 13.43
CA ARG A 993 -32.52 -8.62 12.62
C ARG A 993 -31.94 -8.46 11.21
N SER A 994 -32.81 -8.55 10.19
CA SER A 994 -32.42 -8.36 8.78
C SER A 994 -31.87 -6.96 8.49
N THR A 995 -32.35 -5.93 9.19
CA THR A 995 -31.76 -4.57 9.12
C THR A 995 -30.31 -4.57 9.57
N TRP A 996 -30.00 -5.17 10.73
CA TRP A 996 -28.64 -5.24 11.26
C TRP A 996 -27.69 -6.08 10.40
N GLN A 997 -28.20 -7.09 9.69
CA GLN A 997 -27.44 -7.82 8.66
C GLN A 997 -27.00 -6.93 7.50
N VAL A 998 -27.85 -5.98 7.06
CA VAL A 998 -27.47 -4.96 6.08
C VAL A 998 -26.53 -3.91 6.71
N ASP A 999 -26.78 -3.50 7.96
CA ASP A 999 -25.92 -2.53 8.65
C ASP A 999 -24.50 -3.05 8.87
N ARG A 1000 -24.31 -4.37 9.07
CA ARG A 1000 -22.98 -5.02 9.03
C ARG A 1000 -22.23 -4.75 7.73
N VAL A 1001 -22.91 -4.90 6.59
CA VAL A 1001 -22.33 -4.64 5.26
C VAL A 1001 -22.02 -3.15 5.09
N LYS A 1002 -22.95 -2.26 5.46
CA LYS A 1002 -22.78 -0.81 5.38
C LYS A 1002 -21.59 -0.31 6.21
N ASN A 1003 -21.43 -0.80 7.44
CA ASN A 1003 -20.28 -0.49 8.29
C ASN A 1003 -18.97 -0.99 7.67
N ALA A 1004 -18.93 -2.22 7.14
CA ALA A 1004 -17.75 -2.77 6.50
C ALA A 1004 -17.31 -1.94 5.27
N ILE A 1005 -18.25 -1.58 4.40
CA ILE A 1005 -17.99 -0.74 3.21
C ILE A 1005 -17.50 0.65 3.63
N TRP A 1006 -18.17 1.29 4.59
CA TRP A 1006 -17.78 2.61 5.06
C TRP A 1006 -16.37 2.61 5.69
N LEU A 1007 -16.09 1.70 6.63
CA LEU A 1007 -14.78 1.63 7.29
C LEU A 1007 -13.65 1.29 6.31
N ILE A 1008 -13.88 0.43 5.31
CA ILE A 1008 -12.92 0.21 4.23
C ILE A 1008 -12.75 1.48 3.38
N SER A 1009 -13.81 2.23 3.08
CA SER A 1009 -13.72 3.44 2.26
C SER A 1009 -12.86 4.57 2.85
N LEU A 1010 -12.56 4.51 4.16
CA LEU A 1010 -11.69 5.44 4.87
C LEU A 1010 -10.27 4.88 5.11
N SER A 1011 -10.02 3.60 4.85
CA SER A 1011 -8.75 2.96 5.23
C SER A 1011 -7.59 3.38 4.32
N PRO A 1012 -6.34 3.41 4.81
CA PRO A 1012 -5.16 3.66 3.97
C PRO A 1012 -5.08 2.74 2.75
N GLU A 1013 -5.48 1.48 2.86
CA GLU A 1013 -5.46 0.50 1.76
C GLU A 1013 -6.48 0.80 0.65
N PHE A 1014 -7.58 1.51 0.96
CA PHE A 1014 -8.52 2.03 -0.04
C PHE A 1014 -8.21 3.48 -0.46
N VAL A 1015 -7.61 4.28 0.42
CA VAL A 1015 -7.21 5.66 0.10
C VAL A 1015 -5.94 5.69 -0.76
N ILE A 1016 -5.02 4.73 -0.62
CA ILE A 1016 -3.79 4.61 -1.41
C ILE A 1016 -3.93 3.50 -2.46
N GLN A 1017 -3.77 3.86 -3.73
CA GLN A 1017 -3.62 2.95 -4.86
C GLN A 1017 -2.18 2.45 -4.94
N LYS A 1018 -2.04 1.13 -5.07
CA LYS A 1018 -0.82 0.43 -5.45
C LYS A 1018 -1.16 -0.52 -6.60
#